data_AF-A0A380G6J4-F1
#
_entry.id   AF-A0A380G6J4-F1
#
_cell.length_a   1.000
_cell.length_b   1.000
_cell.length_c   1.000
_cell.angle_alpha   90.00
_cell.angle_beta   90.00
_cell.angle_gamma   90.00
#
_symmetry.space_group_name_H-M   'P 1'
#
loop_
_entity.id
_entity.type
_entity.pdbx_description
1 polymer ?
#
loop_
_entity_poly.entity_id
_entity_poly.type
_entity_poly.pdbx_seq_one_letter_code
_entity_poly.pdbx_strand_id
1 'polypeptide(L)'
;MIHVMNFKGEIVDFISQADNAVIHAVHKRDINERMETFDFTILSERTTHLQERNRIIIQDKNGQYREFIIDRISADIDGYTEVETVASYLEDITKARPYTPGKLEKMTTKQALSDVLKDTGWDVSDVTEYGGLRTTSWTSYQTRYDVLLQLCTTYKMMADFYIEVGSNRVDKRLVVLRKRNPLFKGKEIEYGKDLTGLKRTVDFSEIKTALLCVGPEPEEGKKRLELVVKDDESQAKYGLPGRYNWGVYEPETEDQNMTESRLRTLGITELNKRKSEVITYEVTAVDIEKEYKHEVINLGDMVRIKNRDFTPPLYVEAEVISEEYDLISKDVTYGFGTYKEFKESDLRSSFDRKLDAIRQKLTDGFSNVNTIVKESLEGELQYFEPKILKGDTPPDNPVNDLLWLDTSNPKVAVLRRYWNGEWIKSSAENAEDVGAVTREQALYSDLSNTFVNLNVQHSKLMHDAFVTLESEYLVDTDIKAEVNSKLNDTIGVFNEIKQNLDSMTSETATIGKLVDTQALFLEYREKMQTLYNTIENAKIAIDERFKLLQSQYTDEKFNETLNNVASKLGLTVNEDNQLVGEVDVSKQINEAVHEMTNEMLRDYVTSTEYQSDKNGIIERLDNSDSERKQLSNQIADRVTRSEYENDVEQRLFNSKAEVLIEAEQTSNRVSKEVFNQSSKTLERYTSEFINNVSTGMFFNYDDNGNIQSANIGRDGIKLKGDRVDITVNKDFNVLVNDVANKADETNIVNKLNLSREGLEIDVNNVGIRGGDSSEYVHIKNDEITLYGTYTRDWASVTETNNVFTRLKDGHIRFRNNDKDRSIYISDLGISTFLDGSPTEASGTIQFFDHLYDPNIRGLTIRSGAGVLGLRSEGNKIVMEADDTVNIGSNKYSIYLRPFANTRSGINEFQFYVKDNTNPKDTDGVLLFGELSDPSRVAGAGIRFRKQGVRGFENVSEMEPLVYATNNNGDIGSGSFYANKLYGDWTTKNTNVYAMVDNGELRVTNLKGYNGGNPIYNDLRAREIKTTHSYAFSNHSGSDVYFGVGYRELRITANNFWNGGTPQYQDIRFKNWTAMSHEKYKYDIAEWDYNVLDVYKNGLQLHSYKVNSEASTDYARIHHGIVLRENSNLDKFPVEWRNGDGFDGNEIMFWNTKAIQELVFKLEEQNEKINKLEEQLNEQTAS
;
A
#
# COMPACT_ATOMS: atom_id res chain seq x y z
N MET A 1 34.06 -15.47 29.12
CA MET A 1 33.51 -15.18 27.79
C MET A 1 33.57 -16.44 26.95
N ILE A 2 34.73 -17.09 26.86
CA ILE A 2 34.93 -18.39 26.21
C ILE A 2 35.46 -19.38 27.25
N HIS A 3 34.86 -20.55 27.40
CA HIS A 3 35.37 -21.62 28.28
C HIS A 3 35.98 -22.73 27.43
N VAL A 4 37.15 -23.23 27.83
CA VAL A 4 37.84 -24.34 27.17
C VAL A 4 37.70 -25.57 28.04
N MET A 5 37.15 -26.64 27.48
CA MET A 5 36.90 -27.90 28.17
C MET A 5 37.70 -29.03 27.54
N ASN A 6 38.40 -29.80 28.38
CA ASN A 6 39.19 -30.94 27.92
C ASN A 6 38.31 -32.17 27.60
N PHE A 7 38.92 -33.21 27.03
CA PHE A 7 38.22 -34.47 26.72
C PHE A 7 37.61 -35.18 27.95
N LYS A 8 38.09 -34.89 29.17
CA LYS A 8 37.54 -35.46 30.42
C LYS A 8 36.28 -34.74 30.90
N GLY A 9 35.86 -33.66 30.22
CA GLY A 9 34.68 -32.88 30.58
C GLY A 9 34.94 -31.84 31.68
N GLU A 10 36.20 -31.49 31.93
CA GLU A 10 36.61 -30.48 32.92
C GLU A 10 36.95 -29.17 32.20
N ILE A 11 36.46 -28.03 32.71
CA ILE A 11 36.89 -26.71 32.22
C ILE A 11 38.34 -26.48 32.64
N VAL A 12 39.23 -26.34 31.66
CA VAL A 12 40.69 -26.20 31.86
C VAL A 12 41.20 -24.79 31.64
N ASP A 13 40.47 -23.94 30.92
CA ASP A 13 40.78 -22.52 30.77
C ASP A 13 39.49 -21.70 30.62
N PHE A 14 39.59 -20.42 30.99
CA PHE A 14 38.55 -19.43 30.81
C PHE A 14 39.16 -18.15 30.27
N ILE A 15 38.71 -17.75 29.08
CA ILE A 15 39.13 -16.50 28.46
C ILE A 15 38.04 -15.47 28.77
N SER A 16 38.43 -14.45 29.54
CA SER A 16 37.57 -13.34 29.92
C SER A 16 37.60 -12.25 28.85
N GLN A 17 36.53 -11.47 28.75
CA GLN A 17 36.52 -10.28 27.88
C GLN A 17 37.55 -9.23 28.34
N ALA A 18 37.85 -9.19 29.65
CA ALA A 18 38.85 -8.28 30.21
C ALA A 18 40.31 -8.66 29.86
N ASP A 19 40.54 -9.86 29.33
CA ASP A 19 41.90 -10.33 29.00
C ASP A 19 42.45 -9.62 27.75
N ASN A 20 41.59 -8.95 26.95
CA ASN A 20 41.92 -8.30 25.67
C ASN A 20 42.74 -9.16 24.70
N ALA A 21 42.72 -10.48 24.89
CA ALA A 21 43.50 -11.43 24.10
C ALA A 21 42.79 -11.89 22.82
N VAL A 22 41.46 -11.75 22.78
CA VAL A 22 40.62 -12.13 21.63
C VAL A 22 40.36 -10.90 20.78
N ILE A 23 40.70 -10.99 19.49
CA ILE A 23 40.62 -9.86 18.55
C ILE A 23 39.34 -9.95 17.72
N HIS A 24 38.92 -11.17 17.39
CA HIS A 24 37.71 -11.45 16.61
C HIS A 24 37.06 -12.71 17.17
N ALA A 25 35.73 -12.74 17.30
CA ALA A 25 35.00 -13.91 17.80
C ALA A 25 33.57 -13.92 17.28
N VAL A 26 33.29 -14.73 16.27
CA VAL A 26 32.00 -14.77 15.58
C VAL A 26 31.37 -16.14 15.73
N HIS A 27 30.16 -16.16 16.28
CA HIS A 27 29.28 -17.32 16.28
C HIS A 27 28.33 -17.22 15.09
N LYS A 28 28.40 -18.18 14.18
CA LYS A 28 27.58 -18.22 12.97
C LYS A 28 26.63 -19.40 13.01
N ARG A 29 25.37 -19.17 12.65
CA ARG A 29 24.34 -20.20 12.49
C ARG A 29 23.60 -20.01 11.18
N ASP A 30 23.39 -21.10 10.45
CA ASP A 30 22.59 -21.12 9.22
C ASP A 30 21.72 -22.39 9.15
N ILE A 31 20.40 -22.20 9.13
CA ILE A 31 19.41 -23.28 9.06
C ILE A 31 19.50 -24.04 7.73
N ASN A 32 19.74 -23.34 6.62
CA ASN A 32 19.69 -23.91 5.28
C ASN A 32 20.98 -24.63 4.93
N GLU A 33 22.13 -24.02 5.23
CA GLU A 33 23.45 -24.63 5.07
C GLU A 33 23.75 -25.66 6.17
N ARG A 34 22.90 -25.75 7.19
CA ARG A 34 23.01 -26.67 8.34
C ARG A 34 24.35 -26.51 9.05
N MET A 35 24.77 -25.26 9.16
CA MET A 35 26.08 -24.87 9.68
C MET A 35 25.90 -24.19 11.03
N GLU A 36 26.73 -24.56 11.99
CA GLU A 36 26.92 -23.79 13.22
C GLU A 36 28.41 -23.84 13.58
N THR A 37 29.08 -22.68 13.58
CA THR A 37 30.51 -22.53 13.86
C THR A 37 30.74 -21.40 14.85
N PHE A 38 31.84 -21.48 15.58
CA PHE A 38 32.31 -20.37 16.42
C PHE A 38 33.80 -20.17 16.16
N ASP A 39 34.11 -19.19 15.34
CA ASP A 39 35.47 -18.96 14.87
C ASP A 39 36.02 -17.69 15.52
N PHE A 40 37.24 -17.77 16.05
CA PHE A 40 37.82 -16.65 16.79
C PHE A 40 39.34 -16.56 16.61
N THR A 41 39.84 -15.33 16.68
CA THR A 41 41.26 -15.00 16.61
C THR A 41 41.75 -14.56 17.98
N ILE A 42 42.82 -15.18 18.47
CA ILE A 42 43.39 -14.94 19.79
C ILE A 42 44.91 -14.75 19.70
N LEU A 43 45.51 -14.01 20.65
CA LEU A 43 46.96 -13.94 20.81
C LEU A 43 47.56 -15.34 20.96
N SER A 44 48.58 -15.66 20.16
CA SER A 44 49.21 -16.99 20.12
C SER A 44 49.70 -17.47 21.48
N GLU A 45 50.06 -16.56 22.39
CA GLU A 45 50.49 -16.86 23.76
C GLU A 45 49.38 -17.45 24.65
N ARG A 46 48.10 -17.21 24.35
CA ARG A 46 46.93 -17.73 25.09
C ARG A 46 46.37 -19.05 24.52
N THR A 47 47.09 -19.70 23.60
CA THR A 47 46.60 -20.88 22.89
C THR A 47 46.95 -22.23 23.52
N THR A 48 47.61 -22.26 24.69
CA THR A 48 48.13 -23.51 25.29
C THR A 48 47.08 -24.63 25.40
N HIS A 49 45.84 -24.30 25.80
CA HIS A 49 44.75 -25.28 25.92
C HIS A 49 43.90 -25.41 24.65
N LEU A 50 44.22 -24.66 23.59
CA LEU A 50 43.53 -24.66 22.31
C LEU A 50 44.20 -25.58 21.28
N GLN A 51 45.46 -26.01 21.49
CA GLN A 51 46.21 -26.85 20.55
C GLN A 51 45.76 -28.32 20.45
N GLU A 52 44.75 -28.72 21.23
CA GLU A 52 44.17 -30.05 21.23
C GLU A 52 42.73 -29.98 20.69
N ARG A 53 42.11 -31.12 20.37
CA ARG A 53 40.68 -31.21 19.94
C ARG A 53 39.72 -30.99 21.13
N ASN A 54 39.99 -29.96 21.93
CA ASN A 54 39.22 -29.55 23.09
C ASN A 54 37.91 -28.89 22.67
N ARG A 55 36.97 -28.81 23.61
CA ARG A 55 35.65 -28.23 23.39
C ARG A 55 35.61 -26.78 23.84
N ILE A 56 34.87 -25.97 23.11
CA ILE A 56 34.69 -24.54 23.38
C ILE A 56 33.23 -24.31 23.77
N ILE A 57 33.00 -23.60 24.87
CA ILE A 57 31.67 -23.27 25.36
C ILE A 57 31.49 -21.76 25.39
N ILE A 58 30.43 -21.30 24.74
CA ILE A 58 30.03 -19.89 24.66
C ILE A 58 28.53 -19.74 24.97
N GLN A 59 28.10 -18.51 25.23
CA GLN A 59 26.69 -18.15 25.22
C GLN A 59 26.34 -17.55 23.86
N ASP A 60 25.24 -18.01 23.28
CA ASP A 60 24.67 -17.40 22.08
C ASP A 60 24.02 -16.04 22.40
N LYS A 61 23.48 -15.37 21.37
CA LYS A 61 22.84 -14.05 21.53
C LYS A 61 21.69 -14.04 22.54
N ASN A 62 21.02 -15.19 22.75
CA ASN A 62 19.90 -15.34 23.67
C ASN A 62 20.35 -15.77 25.08
N GLY A 63 21.66 -15.86 25.34
CA GLY A 63 22.24 -16.28 26.61
C GLY A 63 22.27 -17.79 26.82
N GLN A 64 21.88 -18.59 25.82
CA GLN A 64 21.88 -20.04 25.91
C GLN A 64 23.29 -20.58 25.66
N TYR A 65 23.75 -21.52 26.49
CA TYR A 65 25.07 -22.12 26.31
C TYR A 65 25.09 -23.08 25.11
N ARG A 66 26.10 -22.90 24.25
CA ARG A 66 26.41 -23.71 23.07
C ARG A 66 27.80 -24.32 23.21
N GLU A 67 28.01 -25.49 22.60
CA GLU A 67 29.27 -26.23 22.66
C GLU A 67 29.81 -26.50 21.25
N PHE A 68 31.11 -26.29 21.08
CA PHE A 68 31.84 -26.45 19.83
C PHE A 68 33.09 -27.32 20.04
N ILE A 69 33.62 -27.88 18.97
CA ILE A 69 34.86 -28.68 18.97
C ILE A 69 35.85 -28.00 18.04
N ILE A 70 37.08 -27.81 18.51
CA ILE A 70 38.16 -27.27 17.69
C ILE A 70 38.44 -28.23 16.54
N ASP A 71 38.31 -27.74 15.30
CA ASP A 71 38.55 -28.53 14.10
C ASP A 71 39.88 -28.16 13.43
N ARG A 72 40.19 -26.86 13.37
CA ARG A 72 41.43 -26.36 12.76
C ARG A 72 42.00 -25.15 13.53
N ILE A 73 43.32 -25.01 13.47
CA ILE A 73 44.06 -23.89 14.06
C ILE A 73 45.12 -23.42 13.05
N SER A 74 45.21 -22.11 12.85
CA SER A 74 46.19 -21.45 11.98
C SER A 74 46.89 -20.34 12.77
N ALA A 75 48.21 -20.42 12.91
CA ALA A 75 49.01 -19.36 13.53
C ALA A 75 49.73 -18.54 12.46
N ASP A 76 49.70 -17.22 12.59
CA ASP A 76 50.39 -16.29 11.70
C ASP A 76 51.70 -15.76 12.30
N ILE A 77 52.50 -15.09 11.47
CA ILE A 77 53.78 -14.49 11.89
C ILE A 77 53.58 -13.23 12.75
N ASP A 78 52.38 -12.65 12.72
CA ASP A 78 52.03 -11.40 13.41
C ASP A 78 51.65 -11.63 14.88
N GLY A 79 51.70 -12.88 15.35
CA GLY A 79 51.50 -13.26 16.75
C GLY A 79 50.06 -13.60 17.12
N TYR A 80 49.20 -13.83 16.12
CA TYR A 80 47.82 -14.25 16.31
C TYR A 80 47.60 -15.69 15.84
N THR A 81 46.60 -16.32 16.44
CA THR A 81 46.14 -17.66 16.10
C THR A 81 44.64 -17.62 15.85
N GLU A 82 44.24 -18.08 14.67
CA GLU A 82 42.87 -18.31 14.29
C GLU A 82 42.47 -19.74 14.69
N VAL A 83 41.33 -19.85 15.37
CA VAL A 83 40.77 -21.11 15.86
C VAL A 83 39.42 -21.28 15.21
N GLU A 84 39.30 -22.31 14.38
CA GLU A 84 38.07 -22.67 13.69
C GLU A 84 37.40 -23.85 14.42
N THR A 85 36.11 -23.71 14.68
CA THR A 85 35.36 -24.70 15.46
C THR A 85 34.05 -25.08 14.79
N VAL A 86 33.61 -26.30 15.01
CA VAL A 86 32.33 -26.83 14.54
C VAL A 86 31.44 -27.18 15.72
N ALA A 87 30.13 -26.97 15.60
CA ALA A 87 29.20 -27.32 16.67
C ALA A 87 29.31 -28.79 17.07
N SER A 88 29.34 -29.06 18.38
CA SER A 88 29.63 -30.41 18.86
C SER A 88 28.56 -31.44 18.48
N TYR A 89 27.30 -31.04 18.34
CA TYR A 89 26.23 -31.94 17.90
C TYR A 89 26.43 -32.44 16.46
N LEU A 90 26.99 -31.62 15.57
CA LEU A 90 27.27 -32.01 14.17
C LEU A 90 28.34 -33.10 14.13
N GLU A 91 29.32 -33.03 15.03
CA GLU A 91 30.36 -34.03 15.13
C GLU A 91 29.88 -35.30 15.86
N ASP A 92 29.32 -35.14 17.07
CA ASP A 92 28.96 -36.24 17.95
C ASP A 92 27.84 -37.12 17.35
N ILE A 93 26.79 -36.49 16.79
CA ILE A 93 25.63 -37.22 16.26
C ILE A 93 25.95 -37.82 14.88
N THR A 94 26.63 -37.09 14.00
CA THR A 94 26.96 -37.59 12.65
C THR A 94 27.95 -38.76 12.71
N LYS A 95 28.97 -38.68 13.58
CA LYS A 95 30.00 -39.73 13.72
C LYS A 95 29.56 -40.91 14.59
N ALA A 96 28.37 -40.86 15.17
CA ALA A 96 27.77 -42.02 15.84
C ALA A 96 27.46 -43.14 14.83
N ARG A 97 27.29 -44.37 15.34
CA ARG A 97 27.03 -45.54 14.49
C ARG A 97 25.80 -45.29 13.58
N PRO A 98 25.95 -45.35 12.23
CA PRO A 98 24.86 -45.11 11.29
C PRO A 98 23.73 -46.15 11.38
N TYR A 99 22.54 -45.75 10.92
CA TYR A 99 21.41 -46.67 10.74
C TYR A 99 21.56 -47.49 9.46
N THR A 100 21.24 -48.79 9.55
CA THR A 100 20.95 -49.63 8.38
C THR A 100 19.61 -49.21 7.75
N PRO A 101 19.37 -49.47 6.45
CA PRO A 101 18.05 -49.27 5.82
C PRO A 101 16.91 -49.81 6.68
N GLY A 102 15.86 -49.00 6.92
CA GLY A 102 14.83 -49.33 7.90
C GLY A 102 13.77 -48.24 8.10
N LYS A 103 12.95 -48.41 9.14
CA LYS A 103 11.90 -47.46 9.53
C LYS A 103 11.73 -47.38 11.05
N LEU A 104 11.40 -46.18 11.54
CA LEU A 104 10.87 -45.92 12.88
C LEU A 104 9.35 -45.84 12.76
N GLU A 105 8.65 -46.92 13.13
CA GLU A 105 7.22 -47.05 12.87
C GLU A 105 6.36 -46.51 14.03
N LYS A 106 5.44 -45.59 13.72
CA LYS A 106 4.44 -45.03 14.66
C LYS A 106 5.04 -44.59 16.00
N MET A 107 6.16 -43.88 15.96
CA MET A 107 6.77 -43.31 17.15
C MET A 107 6.23 -41.90 17.41
N THR A 108 6.30 -41.46 18.67
CA THR A 108 6.14 -40.04 19.04
C THR A 108 7.46 -39.28 18.81
N THR A 109 7.41 -37.94 18.83
CA THR A 109 8.61 -37.09 18.69
C THR A 109 9.68 -37.43 19.72
N LYS A 110 9.32 -37.56 21.01
CA LYS A 110 10.27 -37.94 22.08
C LYS A 110 10.85 -39.35 21.89
N GLN A 111 10.03 -40.32 21.49
CA GLN A 111 10.49 -41.71 21.27
C GLN A 111 11.43 -41.81 20.07
N ALA A 112 11.06 -41.19 18.93
CA ALA A 112 11.87 -41.20 17.73
C ALA A 112 13.20 -40.46 17.95
N LEU A 113 13.17 -39.30 18.61
CA LEU A 113 14.37 -38.53 18.93
C LEU A 113 15.28 -39.29 19.92
N SER A 114 14.69 -39.93 20.94
CA SER A 114 15.47 -40.73 21.90
C SER A 114 16.17 -41.92 21.25
N ASP A 115 15.56 -42.54 20.24
CA ASP A 115 16.22 -43.62 19.48
C ASP A 115 17.41 -43.09 18.69
N VAL A 116 17.21 -41.98 17.97
CA VAL A 116 18.25 -41.34 17.15
C VAL A 116 19.44 -40.90 18.01
N LEU A 117 19.22 -40.34 19.20
CA LEU A 117 20.28 -39.80 20.06
C LEU A 117 20.99 -40.85 20.92
N LYS A 118 20.55 -42.11 20.91
CA LYS A 118 21.13 -43.16 21.76
C LYS A 118 22.65 -43.34 21.54
N ASP A 119 23.46 -43.36 22.58
CA ASP A 119 24.93 -43.50 22.46
C ASP A 119 25.63 -42.35 21.69
N THR A 120 24.97 -41.20 21.49
CA THR A 120 25.58 -40.00 20.86
C THR A 120 26.12 -39.01 21.89
N GLY A 121 25.77 -39.16 23.17
CA GLY A 121 26.11 -38.21 24.24
C GLY A 121 25.14 -37.01 24.35
N TRP A 122 24.08 -37.01 23.54
CA TRP A 122 22.99 -36.03 23.56
C TRP A 122 21.69 -36.69 24.05
N ASP A 123 20.90 -35.95 24.81
CA ASP A 123 19.63 -36.39 25.38
C ASP A 123 18.45 -35.58 24.82
N VAL A 124 17.24 -36.15 24.94
CA VAL A 124 16.00 -35.47 24.56
C VAL A 124 15.64 -34.43 25.62
N SER A 125 15.39 -33.20 25.19
CA SER A 125 14.87 -32.15 26.08
C SER A 125 13.41 -32.40 26.47
N ASP A 126 13.08 -32.11 27.74
CA ASP A 126 11.71 -32.22 28.27
C ASP A 126 10.72 -31.29 27.57
N VAL A 127 11.20 -30.18 27.02
CA VAL A 127 10.41 -29.19 26.25
C VAL A 127 10.14 -29.61 24.80
N THR A 128 10.53 -30.83 24.40
CA THR A 128 10.22 -31.38 23.08
C THR A 128 8.71 -31.51 22.88
N GLU A 129 8.18 -30.86 21.86
CA GLU A 129 6.76 -30.80 21.56
C GLU A 129 6.22 -32.12 20.99
N TYR A 130 4.94 -32.40 21.22
CA TYR A 130 4.27 -33.57 20.68
C TYR A 130 3.82 -33.34 19.22
N GLY A 131 4.39 -34.13 18.30
CA GLY A 131 4.12 -34.07 16.85
C GLY A 131 3.15 -35.13 16.31
N GLY A 132 2.51 -35.91 17.20
CA GLY A 132 1.71 -37.07 16.82
C GLY A 132 2.53 -38.35 16.64
N LEU A 133 1.87 -39.44 16.23
CA LEU A 133 2.50 -40.71 15.87
C LEU A 133 2.80 -40.73 14.37
N ARG A 134 4.08 -40.80 13.98
CA ARG A 134 4.49 -40.82 12.56
C ARG A 134 5.47 -41.95 12.29
N THR A 135 5.63 -42.30 11.02
CA THR A 135 6.61 -43.26 10.54
C THR A 135 7.65 -42.56 9.70
N THR A 136 8.93 -42.73 10.05
CA THR A 136 10.07 -42.23 9.26
C THR A 136 10.83 -43.42 8.68
N SER A 137 11.13 -43.42 7.38
CA SER A 137 11.75 -44.57 6.71
C SER A 137 12.82 -44.14 5.71
N TRP A 138 13.85 -44.96 5.55
CA TRP A 138 14.98 -44.71 4.65
C TRP A 138 15.48 -46.01 4.01
N THR A 139 15.95 -45.92 2.77
CA THR A 139 16.28 -47.09 1.91
C THR A 139 17.78 -47.38 1.80
N SER A 140 18.64 -46.47 2.27
CA SER A 140 20.10 -46.60 2.28
C SER A 140 20.66 -46.40 3.69
N TYR A 141 21.95 -46.65 3.91
CA TYR A 141 22.58 -46.31 5.20
C TYR A 141 22.52 -44.80 5.41
N GLN A 142 22.14 -44.37 6.62
CA GLN A 142 21.98 -42.96 6.97
C GLN A 142 22.72 -42.67 8.28
N THR A 143 23.39 -41.52 8.37
CA THR A 143 23.96 -41.09 9.65
C THR A 143 22.82 -40.76 10.62
N ARG A 144 23.11 -40.73 11.92
CA ARG A 144 22.07 -40.39 12.89
C ARG A 144 21.56 -38.97 12.72
N TYR A 145 22.44 -38.06 12.29
CA TYR A 145 22.07 -36.69 11.98
C TYR A 145 21.15 -36.62 10.74
N ASP A 146 21.40 -37.42 9.70
CA ASP A 146 20.49 -37.49 8.54
C ASP A 146 19.09 -37.97 8.94
N VAL A 147 19.01 -38.99 9.80
CA VAL A 147 17.73 -39.49 10.32
C VAL A 147 17.06 -38.44 11.22
N LEU A 148 17.82 -37.67 12.03
CA LEU A 148 17.29 -36.54 12.80
C LEU A 148 16.64 -35.49 11.91
N LEU A 149 17.24 -35.15 10.77
CA LEU A 149 16.68 -34.23 9.78
C LEU A 149 15.41 -34.81 9.11
N GLN A 150 15.38 -36.12 8.88
CA GLN A 150 14.16 -36.80 8.41
C GLN A 150 13.05 -36.77 9.45
N LEU A 151 13.36 -36.84 10.75
CA LEU A 151 12.37 -36.63 11.82
C LEU A 151 11.80 -35.21 11.76
N CYS A 152 12.67 -34.19 11.64
CA CYS A 152 12.25 -32.79 11.50
C CYS A 152 11.25 -32.62 10.32
N THR A 153 11.55 -33.26 9.18
CA THR A 153 10.68 -33.25 8.00
C THR A 153 9.36 -33.98 8.25
N THR A 154 9.42 -35.16 8.86
CA THR A 154 8.25 -36.04 9.08
C THR A 154 7.26 -35.44 10.10
N TYR A 155 7.77 -34.79 11.15
CA TYR A 155 6.96 -34.13 12.17
C TYR A 155 6.66 -32.65 11.84
N LYS A 156 7.25 -32.09 10.77
CA LYS A 156 7.18 -30.65 10.43
C LYS A 156 7.66 -29.76 11.59
N MET A 157 8.80 -30.12 12.17
CA MET A 157 9.41 -29.48 13.34
C MET A 157 10.85 -29.06 13.04
N MET A 158 11.43 -28.23 13.90
CA MET A 158 12.84 -27.82 13.86
C MET A 158 13.58 -28.37 15.09
N ALA A 159 14.82 -28.79 14.89
CA ALA A 159 15.74 -29.16 15.97
C ALA A 159 16.55 -27.96 16.44
N ASP A 160 16.70 -27.81 17.76
CA ASP A 160 17.62 -26.86 18.38
C ASP A 160 18.46 -27.58 19.44
N PHE A 161 19.70 -27.14 19.63
CA PHE A 161 20.75 -27.85 20.36
C PHE A 161 21.38 -26.95 21.42
N TYR A 162 21.33 -27.33 22.68
CA TYR A 162 21.93 -26.53 23.75
C TYR A 162 22.49 -27.40 24.86
N ILE A 163 23.31 -26.80 25.72
CA ILE A 163 23.89 -27.46 26.87
C ILE A 163 23.47 -26.80 28.17
N GLU A 164 23.39 -27.59 29.24
CA GLU A 164 23.24 -27.13 30.62
C GLU A 164 24.59 -27.27 31.32
N VAL A 165 25.12 -26.16 31.82
CA VAL A 165 26.45 -26.07 32.45
C VAL A 165 26.29 -26.02 33.97
N GLY A 166 26.98 -26.91 34.67
CA GLY A 166 27.10 -26.91 36.13
C GLY A 166 28.32 -26.12 36.61
N SER A 167 28.71 -26.26 37.89
CA SER A 167 29.77 -25.43 38.48
C SER A 167 31.15 -25.54 37.80
N ASN A 168 31.51 -26.69 37.19
CA ASN A 168 32.81 -26.83 36.49
C ASN A 168 32.81 -27.88 35.34
N ARG A 169 31.63 -28.23 34.82
CA ARG A 169 31.44 -29.22 33.74
C ARG A 169 30.12 -29.02 33.02
N VAL A 170 29.98 -29.66 31.86
CA VAL A 170 28.67 -29.79 31.17
C VAL A 170 27.87 -30.91 31.82
N ASP A 171 26.70 -30.60 32.38
CA ASP A 171 25.85 -31.57 33.07
C ASP A 171 24.91 -32.30 32.10
N LYS A 172 24.38 -31.61 31.07
CA LYS A 172 23.54 -32.21 30.02
C LYS A 172 23.77 -31.56 28.66
N ARG A 173 23.63 -32.37 27.60
CA ARG A 173 23.56 -31.92 26.19
C ARG A 173 22.19 -32.29 25.65
N LEU A 174 21.42 -31.31 25.20
CA LEU A 174 19.99 -31.48 24.94
C LEU A 174 19.63 -31.11 23.52
N VAL A 175 18.79 -31.95 22.90
CA VAL A 175 18.14 -31.67 21.62
C VAL A 175 16.65 -31.50 21.86
N VAL A 176 16.08 -30.44 21.30
CA VAL A 176 14.64 -30.18 21.34
C VAL A 176 14.06 -30.16 19.94
N LEU A 177 12.96 -30.89 19.73
CA LEU A 177 12.11 -30.71 18.56
C LEU A 177 10.92 -29.82 18.92
N ARG A 178 10.76 -28.73 18.18
CA ARG A 178 9.66 -27.76 18.35
C ARG A 178 8.96 -27.52 17.01
N LYS A 179 7.66 -27.21 17.00
CA LYS A 179 6.98 -26.82 15.75
C LYS A 179 7.62 -25.56 15.17
N ARG A 180 7.77 -25.55 13.85
CA ARG A 180 8.14 -24.34 13.12
C ARG A 180 6.94 -23.40 13.19
N ASN A 181 7.01 -22.38 14.03
CA ASN A 181 5.97 -21.36 14.15
C ASN A 181 6.56 -20.00 13.81
N PRO A 182 6.72 -19.69 12.51
CA PRO A 182 7.33 -18.45 12.07
C PRO A 182 6.27 -17.34 12.23
N LEU A 183 6.08 -16.89 13.47
CA LEU A 183 5.15 -15.83 13.83
C LEU A 183 5.74 -14.49 13.39
N PHE A 184 4.97 -13.73 12.62
CA PHE A 184 5.28 -12.33 12.40
C PHE A 184 5.00 -11.57 13.70
N LYS A 185 6.05 -11.24 14.45
CA LYS A 185 5.96 -10.50 15.73
C LYS A 185 5.86 -8.98 15.55
N GLY A 186 5.51 -8.51 14.35
CA GLY A 186 5.41 -7.07 14.05
C GLY A 186 6.73 -6.41 13.65
N LYS A 187 7.84 -7.15 13.56
CA LYS A 187 9.16 -6.61 13.25
C LYS A 187 9.28 -6.22 11.77
N GLU A 188 9.55 -4.93 11.53
CA GLU A 188 9.84 -4.37 10.22
C GLU A 188 11.29 -3.89 10.12
N ILE A 189 11.98 -4.35 9.08
CA ILE A 189 13.35 -4.00 8.70
C ILE A 189 13.28 -2.97 7.57
N GLU A 190 13.78 -1.76 7.80
CA GLU A 190 13.61 -0.61 6.91
C GLU A 190 14.95 0.02 6.48
N TYR A 191 15.03 0.42 5.21
CA TYR A 191 16.15 1.19 4.68
C TYR A 191 16.31 2.52 5.43
N GLY A 192 17.52 2.78 5.93
CA GLY A 192 17.82 3.95 6.78
C GLY A 192 17.62 3.71 8.29
N LYS A 193 17.19 2.51 8.70
CA LYS A 193 17.09 2.08 10.11
C LYS A 193 18.02 0.90 10.40
N ASP A 194 17.62 -0.32 10.05
CA ASP A 194 18.28 -1.59 10.36
C ASP A 194 18.65 -2.41 9.12
N LEU A 195 18.15 -2.04 7.93
CA LEU A 195 18.53 -2.66 6.66
C LEU A 195 19.89 -2.15 6.19
N THR A 196 20.91 -3.03 6.15
CA THR A 196 22.28 -2.68 5.73
C THR A 196 22.60 -3.07 4.30
N GLY A 197 21.99 -4.14 3.78
CA GLY A 197 22.23 -4.63 2.44
C GLY A 197 20.99 -5.24 1.82
N LEU A 198 20.73 -4.92 0.56
CA LEU A 198 19.61 -5.45 -0.22
C LEU A 198 20.04 -5.60 -1.68
N LYS A 199 20.02 -6.83 -2.19
CA LYS A 199 20.25 -7.13 -3.61
C LYS A 199 19.13 -8.03 -4.12
N ARG A 200 18.50 -7.60 -5.21
CA ARG A 200 17.42 -8.33 -5.90
C ARG A 200 17.94 -8.80 -7.24
N THR A 201 17.92 -10.11 -7.46
CA THR A 201 18.30 -10.74 -8.73
C THR A 201 17.05 -11.29 -9.39
N VAL A 202 16.81 -10.93 -10.65
CA VAL A 202 15.70 -11.46 -11.45
C VAL A 202 16.29 -12.34 -12.54
N ASP A 203 15.97 -13.62 -12.49
CA ASP A 203 16.39 -14.59 -13.49
C ASP A 203 15.26 -14.88 -14.49
N PHE A 204 15.53 -14.58 -15.76
CA PHE A 204 14.62 -14.81 -16.88
C PHE A 204 14.93 -16.10 -17.67
N SER A 205 16.02 -16.81 -17.32
CA SER A 205 16.54 -17.93 -18.12
C SER A 205 15.63 -19.16 -18.13
N GLU A 206 14.97 -19.45 -17.00
CA GLU A 206 14.13 -20.63 -16.82
C GLU A 206 12.65 -20.44 -17.18
N ILE A 207 12.25 -19.25 -17.63
CA ILE A 207 10.83 -18.93 -17.89
C ILE A 207 10.30 -19.76 -19.06
N LYS A 208 9.26 -20.56 -18.84
CA LYS A 208 8.55 -21.32 -19.90
C LYS A 208 7.16 -20.76 -20.12
N THR A 209 6.80 -20.51 -21.37
CA THR A 209 5.47 -20.01 -21.78
C THR A 209 4.66 -21.08 -22.51
N ALA A 210 5.27 -22.24 -22.80
CA ALA A 210 4.59 -23.45 -23.25
C ALA A 210 5.28 -24.72 -22.74
N LEU A 211 4.51 -25.75 -22.41
CA LEU A 211 4.99 -27.09 -22.07
C LEU A 211 4.42 -28.13 -23.03
N LEU A 212 5.31 -28.99 -23.56
CA LEU A 212 4.93 -30.28 -24.13
C LEU A 212 4.86 -31.28 -22.98
N CYS A 213 3.64 -31.65 -22.61
CA CYS A 213 3.36 -32.60 -21.56
C CYS A 213 3.28 -34.01 -22.17
N VAL A 214 4.14 -34.91 -21.73
CA VAL A 214 4.20 -36.29 -22.23
C VAL A 214 3.78 -37.22 -21.09
N GLY A 215 2.75 -38.04 -21.33
CA GLY A 215 2.27 -39.03 -20.37
C GLY A 215 3.29 -40.18 -20.16
N PRO A 216 3.10 -41.02 -19.14
CA PRO A 216 3.92 -42.20 -18.91
C PRO A 216 3.91 -43.14 -20.13
N GLU A 217 4.98 -43.93 -20.28
CA GLU A 217 5.17 -44.86 -21.40
C GLU A 217 4.06 -45.94 -21.36
N PRO A 218 3.26 -46.10 -22.43
CA PRO A 218 2.14 -47.04 -22.43
C PRO A 218 2.61 -48.49 -22.64
N GLU A 219 1.77 -49.46 -22.26
CA GLU A 219 1.99 -50.88 -22.60
C GLU A 219 2.11 -51.09 -24.13
N GLU A 220 2.90 -52.10 -24.52
CA GLU A 220 3.38 -52.39 -25.88
C GLU A 220 2.27 -52.24 -26.95
N GLY A 221 2.49 -51.33 -27.92
CA GLY A 221 1.63 -51.14 -29.10
C GLY A 221 0.67 -49.94 -29.07
N LYS A 222 0.65 -49.13 -28.01
CA LYS A 222 -0.13 -47.86 -27.96
C LYS A 222 0.77 -46.63 -28.13
N LYS A 223 0.25 -45.58 -28.80
CA LYS A 223 0.95 -44.30 -28.96
C LYS A 223 0.96 -43.52 -27.64
N ARG A 224 2.12 -43.00 -27.23
CA ARG A 224 2.30 -42.20 -26.01
C ARG A 224 1.43 -40.94 -26.06
N LEU A 225 0.79 -40.61 -24.94
CA LEU A 225 -0.11 -39.46 -24.83
C LEU A 225 0.73 -38.17 -24.75
N GLU A 226 0.53 -37.25 -25.69
CA GLU A 226 1.22 -35.96 -25.76
C GLU A 226 0.20 -34.83 -25.78
N LEU A 227 0.45 -33.78 -25.01
CA LEU A 227 -0.43 -32.62 -24.90
C LEU A 227 0.37 -31.32 -24.79
N VAL A 228 -0.02 -30.30 -25.53
CA VAL A 228 0.54 -28.95 -25.41
C VAL A 228 -0.30 -28.11 -24.45
N VAL A 229 0.37 -27.48 -23.49
CA VAL A 229 -0.20 -26.45 -22.62
C VAL A 229 0.57 -25.15 -22.86
N LYS A 230 -0.15 -24.04 -23.09
CA LYS A 230 0.43 -22.73 -23.42
C LYS A 230 -0.22 -21.61 -22.61
N ASP A 231 0.53 -20.55 -22.35
CA ASP A 231 0.08 -19.34 -21.65
C ASP A 231 0.38 -18.11 -22.51
N ASP A 232 -0.62 -17.68 -23.28
CA ASP A 232 -0.51 -16.60 -24.27
C ASP A 232 -0.34 -15.22 -23.60
N GLU A 233 -0.86 -15.04 -22.38
CA GLU A 233 -0.74 -13.78 -21.60
C GLU A 233 0.68 -13.60 -21.06
N SER A 234 1.27 -14.65 -20.51
CA SER A 234 2.66 -14.66 -20.05
C SER A 234 3.62 -14.43 -21.22
N GLN A 235 3.34 -15.00 -22.39
CA GLN A 235 4.10 -14.77 -23.62
C GLN A 235 4.10 -13.30 -24.06
N ALA A 236 2.96 -12.62 -23.95
CA ALA A 236 2.84 -11.19 -24.30
C ALA A 236 3.63 -10.29 -23.33
N LYS A 237 3.64 -10.63 -22.03
CA LYS A 237 4.38 -9.90 -20.97
C LYS A 237 5.88 -9.80 -21.25
N TYR A 238 6.48 -10.83 -21.86
CA TYR A 238 7.93 -10.87 -22.16
C TYR A 238 8.30 -10.43 -23.59
N GLY A 239 7.38 -9.78 -24.32
CA GLY A 239 7.70 -9.05 -25.54
C GLY A 239 8.11 -9.89 -26.75
N LEU A 240 7.74 -11.19 -26.80
CA LEU A 240 8.05 -12.09 -27.92
C LEU A 240 6.79 -12.44 -28.73
N PRO A 241 6.37 -11.61 -29.71
CA PRO A 241 5.24 -11.96 -30.56
C PRO A 241 5.56 -13.20 -31.41
N GLY A 242 4.85 -14.31 -31.16
CA GLY A 242 4.85 -15.51 -32.00
C GLY A 242 5.88 -16.61 -31.69
N ARG A 243 6.68 -16.53 -30.61
CA ARG A 243 7.68 -17.57 -30.25
C ARG A 243 7.62 -17.99 -28.77
N TYR A 244 6.86 -19.04 -28.46
CA TYR A 244 6.82 -19.60 -27.09
C TYR A 244 8.19 -20.12 -26.64
N ASN A 245 8.52 -19.93 -25.36
CA ASN A 245 9.65 -20.58 -24.70
C ASN A 245 9.20 -21.95 -24.20
N TRP A 246 9.64 -23.00 -24.90
CA TRP A 246 9.18 -24.37 -24.70
C TRP A 246 9.97 -25.08 -23.59
N GLY A 247 9.24 -25.86 -22.79
CA GLY A 247 9.77 -26.91 -21.93
C GLY A 247 9.07 -28.25 -22.18
N VAL A 248 9.64 -29.33 -21.67
CA VAL A 248 9.02 -30.66 -21.67
C VAL A 248 8.67 -31.02 -20.23
N TYR A 249 7.51 -31.63 -20.02
CA TYR A 249 7.06 -32.09 -18.71
C TYR A 249 6.56 -33.54 -18.79
N GLU A 250 7.24 -34.42 -18.07
CA GLU A 250 6.86 -35.82 -17.89
C GLU A 250 6.49 -36.02 -16.41
N PRO A 251 5.21 -36.28 -16.08
CA PRO A 251 4.81 -36.53 -14.69
C PRO A 251 5.42 -37.82 -14.16
N GLU A 252 6.12 -37.76 -13.03
CA GLU A 252 6.52 -38.95 -12.28
C GLU A 252 5.29 -39.54 -11.58
N THR A 253 4.76 -40.64 -12.12
CA THR A 253 3.53 -41.29 -11.64
C THR A 253 3.63 -42.80 -11.84
N GLU A 254 3.10 -43.56 -10.89
CA GLU A 254 2.95 -45.02 -11.01
C GLU A 254 1.68 -45.41 -11.80
N ASP A 255 0.79 -44.45 -12.05
CA ASP A 255 -0.43 -44.65 -12.84
C ASP A 255 -0.13 -44.66 -14.36
N GLN A 256 -0.05 -45.86 -14.94
CA GLN A 256 0.17 -46.05 -16.38
C GLN A 256 -1.05 -45.68 -17.25
N ASN A 257 -2.23 -45.47 -16.66
CA ASN A 257 -3.47 -45.13 -17.37
C ASN A 257 -3.80 -43.63 -17.28
N MET A 258 -2.83 -42.78 -17.62
CA MET A 258 -2.98 -41.32 -17.63
C MET A 258 -4.02 -40.84 -18.64
N THR A 259 -4.99 -40.03 -18.21
CA THR A 259 -5.98 -39.39 -19.09
C THR A 259 -5.53 -38.00 -19.55
N GLU A 260 -6.02 -37.53 -20.71
CA GLU A 260 -5.69 -36.19 -21.24
C GLU A 260 -6.05 -35.06 -20.27
N SER A 261 -7.21 -35.14 -19.59
CA SER A 261 -7.64 -34.13 -18.62
C SER A 261 -6.71 -34.05 -17.41
N ARG A 262 -6.22 -35.20 -16.93
CA ARG A 262 -5.26 -35.26 -15.82
C ARG A 262 -3.90 -34.72 -16.24
N LEU A 263 -3.40 -35.13 -17.41
CA LEU A 263 -2.13 -34.63 -17.97
C LEU A 263 -2.20 -33.11 -18.24
N ARG A 264 -3.34 -32.59 -18.69
CA ARG A 264 -3.60 -31.15 -18.86
C ARG A 264 -3.54 -30.41 -17.53
N THR A 265 -4.17 -30.96 -16.49
CA THR A 265 -4.16 -30.34 -15.14
C THR A 265 -2.74 -30.29 -14.57
N LEU A 266 -1.99 -31.39 -14.68
CA LEU A 266 -0.61 -31.46 -14.23
C LEU A 266 0.28 -30.52 -15.06
N GLY A 267 0.07 -30.46 -16.38
CA GLY A 267 0.76 -29.55 -17.29
C GLY A 267 0.49 -28.07 -17.01
N ILE A 268 -0.76 -27.70 -16.72
CA ILE A 268 -1.14 -26.33 -16.32
C ILE A 268 -0.50 -25.98 -14.97
N THR A 269 -0.55 -26.92 -14.01
CA THR A 269 0.06 -26.73 -12.68
C THR A 269 1.56 -26.52 -12.81
N GLU A 270 2.23 -27.29 -13.66
CA GLU A 270 3.67 -27.18 -13.87
C GLU A 270 4.04 -25.91 -14.67
N LEU A 271 3.26 -25.55 -15.70
CA LEU A 271 3.46 -24.30 -16.44
C LEU A 271 3.30 -23.09 -15.50
N ASN A 272 2.33 -23.12 -14.58
CA ASN A 272 2.15 -22.08 -13.57
C ASN A 272 3.35 -21.91 -12.63
N LYS A 273 4.17 -22.95 -12.42
CA LYS A 273 5.41 -22.84 -11.64
C LYS A 273 6.56 -22.22 -12.44
N ARG A 274 6.55 -22.36 -13.76
CA ARG A 274 7.67 -22.00 -14.65
C ARG A 274 7.41 -20.73 -15.49
N LYS A 275 6.21 -20.17 -15.46
CA LYS A 275 5.82 -19.02 -16.31
C LYS A 275 6.23 -17.65 -15.76
N SER A 276 6.62 -17.58 -14.50
CA SER A 276 7.07 -16.36 -13.82
C SER A 276 8.60 -16.33 -13.71
N GLU A 277 9.14 -15.11 -13.74
CA GLU A 277 10.52 -14.83 -13.38
C GLU A 277 10.89 -15.41 -11.99
N VAL A 278 12.09 -15.99 -11.88
CA VAL A 278 12.62 -16.41 -10.57
C VAL A 278 13.32 -15.22 -9.96
N ILE A 279 12.80 -14.74 -8.83
CA ILE A 279 13.35 -13.58 -8.13
C ILE A 279 14.02 -14.08 -6.85
N THR A 280 15.31 -13.80 -6.70
CA THR A 280 16.06 -14.08 -5.48
C THR A 280 16.50 -12.78 -4.81
N TYR A 281 16.56 -12.81 -3.49
CA TYR A 281 16.99 -11.69 -2.68
C TYR A 281 18.19 -12.11 -1.84
N GLU A 282 19.12 -11.19 -1.66
CA GLU A 282 20.17 -11.25 -0.64
C GLU A 282 19.95 -10.03 0.24
N VAL A 283 19.53 -10.26 1.49
CA VAL A 283 19.26 -9.21 2.47
C VAL A 283 20.17 -9.41 3.67
N THR A 284 20.74 -8.32 4.16
CA THR A 284 21.45 -8.27 5.44
C THR A 284 20.89 -7.14 6.29
N ALA A 285 20.70 -7.43 7.57
CA ALA A 285 20.24 -6.47 8.55
C ALA A 285 21.08 -6.59 9.83
N VAL A 286 21.24 -5.47 10.52
CA VAL A 286 21.92 -5.42 11.82
C VAL A 286 20.88 -5.39 12.92
N ASP A 287 21.19 -6.08 14.02
CA ASP A 287 20.36 -6.07 15.21
C ASP A 287 20.44 -4.72 15.94
N ILE A 288 19.27 -4.21 16.31
CA ILE A 288 19.11 -2.94 17.02
C ILE A 288 18.42 -3.14 18.39
N GLU A 289 18.21 -4.38 18.83
CA GLU A 289 17.58 -4.72 20.10
C GLU A 289 18.22 -4.00 21.30
N LYS A 290 19.54 -3.80 21.25
CA LYS A 290 20.31 -3.12 22.29
C LYS A 290 19.81 -1.70 22.57
N GLU A 291 19.48 -0.96 21.52
CA GLU A 291 18.96 0.41 21.62
C GLU A 291 17.42 0.42 21.70
N TYR A 292 16.76 -0.60 21.13
CA TYR A 292 15.31 -0.74 21.07
C TYR A 292 14.87 -2.13 21.50
N LYS A 293 14.67 -2.35 22.82
CA LYS A 293 14.36 -3.67 23.41
C LYS A 293 13.12 -4.41 22.84
N HIS A 294 12.28 -3.72 22.08
CA HIS A 294 11.10 -4.30 21.41
C HIS A 294 11.37 -4.76 19.97
N GLU A 295 12.56 -4.47 19.42
CA GLU A 295 12.97 -4.77 18.05
C GLU A 295 13.71 -6.12 17.93
N VAL A 296 13.22 -7.12 18.65
CA VAL A 296 13.85 -8.45 18.77
C VAL A 296 13.69 -9.23 17.47
N ILE A 297 14.80 -9.78 16.96
CA ILE A 297 14.83 -10.74 15.85
C ILE A 297 15.40 -12.05 16.37
N ASN A 298 14.74 -13.19 16.12
CA ASN A 298 15.32 -14.51 16.37
C ASN A 298 15.39 -15.35 15.11
N LEU A 299 16.36 -16.27 15.08
CA LEU A 299 16.46 -17.30 14.06
C LEU A 299 15.12 -18.06 13.94
N GLY A 300 14.55 -18.09 12.73
CA GLY A 300 13.24 -18.69 12.43
C GLY A 300 12.02 -17.76 12.55
N ASP A 301 12.17 -16.50 12.98
CA ASP A 301 11.07 -15.51 12.98
C ASP A 301 10.76 -15.04 11.54
N MET A 302 9.50 -14.64 11.28
CA MET A 302 9.15 -13.91 10.07
C MET A 302 9.32 -12.41 10.29
N VAL A 303 9.99 -11.74 9.36
CA VAL A 303 10.13 -10.29 9.35
C VAL A 303 9.61 -9.69 8.05
N ARG A 304 9.27 -8.41 8.08
CA ARG A 304 8.94 -7.62 6.89
C ARG A 304 10.10 -6.70 6.54
N ILE A 305 10.53 -6.73 5.30
CA ILE A 305 11.61 -5.92 4.77
C ILE A 305 10.99 -4.90 3.81
N LYS A 306 11.27 -3.62 4.05
CA LYS A 306 10.67 -2.51 3.31
C LYS A 306 11.74 -1.54 2.85
N ASN A 307 11.75 -1.26 1.55
CA ASN A 307 12.56 -0.21 0.97
C ASN A 307 11.73 0.60 -0.05
N ARG A 308 11.28 1.78 0.38
CA ARG A 308 10.48 2.68 -0.46
C ARG A 308 11.28 3.41 -1.55
N ASP A 309 12.60 3.51 -1.37
CA ASP A 309 13.50 4.16 -2.33
C ASP A 309 13.94 3.20 -3.45
N PHE A 310 13.69 1.89 -3.29
CA PHE A 310 13.85 0.91 -4.35
C PHE A 310 12.86 1.21 -5.49
N THR A 311 13.26 1.02 -6.75
CA THR A 311 12.38 1.30 -7.91
C THR A 311 12.07 0.00 -8.66
N PRO A 312 10.84 -0.53 -8.58
CA PRO A 312 9.68 -0.05 -7.80
C PRO A 312 9.83 -0.29 -6.28
N PRO A 313 9.04 0.38 -5.41
CA PRO A 313 9.09 0.19 -3.96
C PRO A 313 8.97 -1.28 -3.57
N LEU A 314 9.87 -1.73 -2.70
CA LEU A 314 10.01 -3.14 -2.35
C LEU A 314 9.38 -3.41 -0.97
N TYR A 315 8.47 -4.39 -0.94
CA TYR A 315 7.87 -4.93 0.28
C TYR A 315 8.00 -6.46 0.24
N VAL A 316 8.81 -7.03 1.14
CA VAL A 316 9.12 -8.46 1.14
C VAL A 316 8.93 -9.03 2.54
N GLU A 317 8.25 -10.16 2.67
CA GLU A 317 8.30 -10.98 3.88
C GLU A 317 9.38 -12.05 3.72
N ALA A 318 10.22 -12.21 4.74
CA ALA A 318 11.27 -13.22 4.72
C ALA A 318 11.44 -13.86 6.11
N GLU A 319 11.83 -15.13 6.11
CA GLU A 319 12.19 -15.85 7.33
C GLU A 319 13.67 -15.64 7.64
N VAL A 320 14.02 -15.43 8.90
CA VAL A 320 15.42 -15.35 9.34
C VAL A 320 16.02 -16.75 9.35
N ILE A 321 16.99 -17.00 8.47
CA ILE A 321 17.59 -18.33 8.32
C ILE A 321 19.03 -18.39 8.82
N SER A 322 19.69 -17.23 8.96
CA SER A 322 21.05 -17.17 9.47
C SER A 322 21.26 -15.97 10.39
N GLU A 323 22.18 -16.16 11.34
CA GLU A 323 22.62 -15.14 12.29
C GLU A 323 24.14 -15.25 12.47
N GLU A 324 24.82 -14.12 12.45
CA GLU A 324 26.25 -13.96 12.76
C GLU A 324 26.37 -13.04 13.96
N TYR A 325 26.74 -13.61 15.11
CA TYR A 325 26.84 -12.90 16.40
C TYR A 325 28.30 -12.69 16.77
N ASP A 326 28.72 -11.42 16.87
CA ASP A 326 30.05 -11.05 17.37
C ASP A 326 30.03 -11.03 18.91
N LEU A 327 30.81 -11.91 19.53
CA LEU A 327 30.85 -12.02 20.99
C LEU A 327 31.52 -10.83 21.68
N ILE A 328 32.37 -10.07 20.97
CA ILE A 328 33.10 -8.90 21.48
C ILE A 328 32.21 -7.66 21.41
N SER A 329 31.74 -7.30 20.21
CA SER A 329 30.93 -6.09 20.01
C SER A 329 29.49 -6.25 20.45
N LYS A 330 29.01 -7.51 20.50
CA LYS A 330 27.61 -7.89 20.72
C LYS A 330 26.68 -7.55 19.56
N ASP A 331 27.23 -7.23 18.39
CA ASP A 331 26.44 -6.98 17.19
C ASP A 331 26.01 -8.32 16.57
N VAL A 332 24.81 -8.34 15.99
CA VAL A 332 24.31 -9.49 15.24
C VAL A 332 23.97 -9.03 13.82
N THR A 333 24.39 -9.81 12.83
CA THR A 333 23.97 -9.65 11.44
C THR A 333 23.08 -10.81 11.04
N TYR A 334 21.92 -10.52 10.45
CA TYR A 334 20.95 -11.53 10.04
C TYR A 334 20.97 -11.75 8.52
N GLY A 335 20.82 -13.00 8.11
CA GLY A 335 20.53 -13.38 6.73
C GLY A 335 19.17 -14.04 6.59
N PHE A 336 18.53 -13.80 5.45
CA PHE A 336 17.12 -14.14 5.22
C PHE A 336 16.94 -15.19 4.13
N GLY A 337 15.94 -16.03 4.33
CA GLY A 337 15.59 -17.13 3.45
C GLY A 337 14.36 -16.82 2.62
N THR A 338 13.50 -17.83 2.42
CA THR A 338 12.33 -17.76 1.53
C THR A 338 11.63 -16.40 1.54
N TYR A 339 11.70 -15.72 0.40
CA TYR A 339 11.20 -14.38 0.21
C TYR A 339 9.82 -14.40 -0.45
N LYS A 340 8.91 -13.56 0.05
CA LYS A 340 7.59 -13.32 -0.54
C LYS A 340 7.42 -11.83 -0.79
N GLU A 341 7.47 -11.44 -2.06
CA GLU A 341 7.28 -10.05 -2.50
C GLU A 341 5.79 -9.70 -2.56
N PHE A 342 5.43 -8.52 -2.10
CA PHE A 342 4.10 -7.94 -2.18
C PHE A 342 4.13 -6.65 -2.97
N LYS A 343 3.10 -6.43 -3.80
CA LYS A 343 2.88 -5.11 -4.40
C LYS A 343 2.27 -4.18 -3.36
N GLU A 344 2.61 -2.90 -3.45
CA GLU A 344 2.03 -1.89 -2.57
C GLU A 344 0.50 -1.86 -2.63
N SER A 345 -0.08 -2.06 -3.83
CA SER A 345 -1.52 -2.17 -4.03
C SER A 345 -2.14 -3.32 -3.24
N ASP A 346 -1.46 -4.46 -3.13
CA ASP A 346 -1.99 -5.65 -2.49
C ASP A 346 -2.02 -5.45 -0.97
N LEU A 347 -0.99 -4.83 -0.42
CA LEU A 347 -0.89 -4.46 1.00
C LEU A 347 -1.89 -3.37 1.39
N ARG A 348 -2.08 -2.38 0.51
CA ARG A 348 -3.06 -1.31 0.75
C ARG A 348 -4.49 -1.73 0.47
N SER A 349 -4.73 -2.80 -0.28
CA SER A 349 -6.08 -3.21 -0.70
C SER A 349 -7.09 -3.37 0.44
N SER A 350 -6.67 -3.76 1.64
CA SER A 350 -7.54 -3.86 2.83
C SER A 350 -7.82 -2.48 3.44
N PHE A 351 -6.79 -1.63 3.52
CA PHE A 351 -6.92 -0.24 3.96
C PHE A 351 -7.76 0.57 2.98
N ASP A 352 -7.49 0.47 1.67
CA ASP A 352 -8.23 1.13 0.60
C ASP A 352 -9.68 0.62 0.57
N ARG A 353 -9.94 -0.68 0.76
CA ARG A 353 -11.32 -1.18 0.94
C ARG A 353 -12.01 -0.59 2.17
N LYS A 354 -11.31 -0.45 3.30
CA LYS A 354 -11.85 0.18 4.51
C LYS A 354 -12.05 1.69 4.32
N LEU A 355 -11.14 2.36 3.62
CA LEU A 355 -11.20 3.77 3.29
C LEU A 355 -12.33 4.03 2.30
N ASP A 356 -12.53 3.16 1.31
CA ASP A 356 -13.64 3.19 0.37
C ASP A 356 -14.95 2.84 1.07
N ALA A 357 -14.96 1.94 2.06
CA ALA A 357 -16.13 1.71 2.91
C ALA A 357 -16.44 2.91 3.81
N ILE A 358 -15.42 3.62 4.32
CA ILE A 358 -15.58 4.87 5.09
C ILE A 358 -16.05 6.00 4.18
N ARG A 359 -15.50 6.13 2.97
CA ARG A 359 -15.95 7.05 1.93
C ARG A 359 -17.37 6.74 1.53
N GLN A 360 -17.72 5.48 1.32
CA GLN A 360 -19.07 5.04 1.03
C GLN A 360 -20.02 5.40 2.19
N LYS A 361 -19.65 5.12 3.45
CA LYS A 361 -20.43 5.53 4.63
C LYS A 361 -20.54 7.05 4.81
N LEU A 362 -19.54 7.83 4.41
CA LEU A 362 -19.55 9.30 4.42
C LEU A 362 -20.41 9.87 3.28
N THR A 363 -20.41 9.23 2.11
CA THR A 363 -21.29 9.56 0.98
C THR A 363 -22.74 9.16 1.27
N ASP A 364 -22.95 8.02 1.93
CA ASP A 364 -24.25 7.53 2.40
C ASP A 364 -24.83 8.45 3.50
N GLY A 365 -23.99 9.20 4.22
CA GLY A 365 -24.38 10.23 5.18
C GLY A 365 -24.91 11.55 4.58
N PHE A 366 -24.89 11.72 3.25
CA PHE A 366 -25.47 12.85 2.53
C PHE A 366 -26.57 12.47 1.53
N SER A 367 -26.98 11.20 1.48
CA SER A 367 -28.14 10.77 0.69
C SER A 367 -29.20 10.15 1.61
N ASN A 368 -30.10 10.98 2.10
CA ASN A 368 -31.39 10.53 2.65
C ASN A 368 -32.30 10.01 1.54
N VAL A 369 -31.82 9.07 0.71
CA VAL A 369 -32.57 8.50 -0.44
C VAL A 369 -33.30 7.21 -0.05
N ASN A 370 -33.06 6.66 1.15
CA ASN A 370 -33.86 5.56 1.69
C ASN A 370 -34.91 5.99 2.73
N THR A 371 -35.27 7.27 2.76
CA THR A 371 -36.38 7.77 3.57
C THR A 371 -37.14 8.86 2.83
N ILE A 372 -37.75 8.55 1.67
CA ILE A 372 -38.95 9.20 1.07
C ILE A 372 -39.40 8.29 -0.10
N VAL A 373 -40.00 7.13 0.19
CA VAL A 373 -40.91 6.43 -0.76
C VAL A 373 -42.04 5.77 0.02
N LYS A 374 -42.71 6.53 0.91
CA LYS A 374 -43.97 6.05 1.50
C LYS A 374 -45.03 7.10 1.82
N GLU A 375 -44.85 8.36 1.45
CA GLU A 375 -45.89 9.39 1.59
C GLU A 375 -45.89 10.29 0.35
N SER A 376 -46.60 9.88 -0.70
CA SER A 376 -47.04 10.76 -1.79
C SER A 376 -48.00 9.99 -2.69
N LEU A 377 -49.15 9.63 -2.14
CA LEU A 377 -50.36 9.37 -2.93
C LEU A 377 -51.50 10.13 -2.25
N GLU A 378 -52.15 10.96 -3.06
CA GLU A 378 -53.40 11.72 -2.86
C GLU A 378 -53.29 13.16 -2.32
N GLY A 379 -53.74 14.12 -3.17
CA GLY A 379 -54.10 15.48 -2.76
C GLY A 379 -53.89 16.56 -3.82
N GLU A 380 -54.89 16.77 -4.68
CA GLU A 380 -54.96 17.74 -5.80
C GLU A 380 -54.82 19.23 -5.40
N LEU A 381 -54.37 20.09 -6.35
CA LEU A 381 -55.20 21.17 -6.95
C LEU A 381 -54.47 22.02 -8.03
N GLN A 382 -54.98 21.89 -9.27
CA GLN A 382 -55.30 22.89 -10.32
C GLN A 382 -54.33 24.02 -10.73
N TYR A 383 -53.95 23.98 -12.02
CA TYR A 383 -53.82 25.17 -12.88
C TYR A 383 -54.68 24.99 -14.15
N PHE A 384 -55.36 26.07 -14.54
CA PHE A 384 -56.26 26.22 -15.70
C PHE A 384 -55.51 26.22 -17.03
N GLU A 385 -55.98 25.50 -18.06
CA GLU A 385 -55.66 25.73 -19.49
C GLU A 385 -56.73 25.06 -20.42
N PRO A 386 -56.84 25.41 -21.72
CA PRO A 386 -58.08 25.59 -22.48
C PRO A 386 -58.81 24.29 -22.90
N LYS A 387 -60.15 24.35 -22.97
CA LYS A 387 -61.03 23.22 -23.34
C LYS A 387 -60.75 22.69 -24.76
N ILE A 388 -60.15 21.51 -24.85
CA ILE A 388 -60.16 20.66 -26.04
C ILE A 388 -61.56 20.05 -26.19
N LEU A 389 -62.16 20.17 -27.37
CA LEU A 389 -63.47 19.56 -27.66
C LEU A 389 -63.27 18.08 -27.99
N LYS A 390 -64.10 17.18 -27.45
CA LYS A 390 -63.99 15.72 -27.62
C LYS A 390 -65.27 15.16 -28.23
N GLY A 391 -65.15 14.39 -29.32
CA GLY A 391 -66.30 13.79 -30.01
C GLY A 391 -65.86 12.96 -31.22
N ASP A 392 -66.75 12.11 -31.73
CA ASP A 392 -66.55 11.28 -32.92
C ASP A 392 -66.82 12.02 -34.24
N THR A 393 -67.34 13.26 -34.15
CA THR A 393 -67.65 14.14 -35.27
C THR A 393 -67.03 15.54 -35.05
N PRO A 394 -66.55 16.21 -36.11
CA PRO A 394 -65.85 17.49 -35.97
C PRO A 394 -66.75 18.62 -35.43
N PRO A 395 -66.24 19.54 -34.59
CA PRO A 395 -67.01 20.68 -34.09
C PRO A 395 -67.50 21.62 -35.19
N ASP A 396 -68.75 22.06 -35.12
CA ASP A 396 -69.34 23.01 -36.07
C ASP A 396 -68.78 24.43 -35.88
N ASN A 397 -68.39 25.09 -36.99
CA ASN A 397 -67.75 26.42 -37.07
C ASN A 397 -66.36 26.55 -36.39
N PRO A 398 -65.36 25.76 -36.80
CA PRO A 398 -64.03 25.83 -36.19
C PRO A 398 -63.23 27.08 -36.61
N VAL A 399 -62.45 27.62 -35.67
CA VAL A 399 -61.48 28.71 -35.91
C VAL A 399 -60.07 28.14 -36.01
N ASN A 400 -59.18 28.79 -36.74
CA ASN A 400 -57.77 28.35 -36.83
C ASN A 400 -57.17 28.25 -35.41
N ASP A 401 -56.44 27.17 -35.15
CA ASP A 401 -55.90 26.72 -33.85
C ASP A 401 -56.88 26.05 -32.88
N LEU A 402 -58.13 25.83 -33.28
CA LEU A 402 -59.04 25.00 -32.49
C LEU A 402 -58.56 23.53 -32.47
N LEU A 403 -58.43 22.96 -31.27
CA LEU A 403 -58.06 21.55 -31.07
C LEU A 403 -59.30 20.69 -30.80
N TRP A 404 -59.43 19.62 -31.58
CA TRP A 404 -60.47 18.61 -31.45
C TRP A 404 -59.84 17.23 -31.26
N LEU A 405 -60.24 16.54 -30.20
CA LEU A 405 -59.86 15.16 -29.94
C LEU A 405 -60.88 14.24 -30.62
N ASP A 406 -60.50 13.72 -31.78
CA ASP A 406 -61.31 12.82 -32.62
C ASP A 406 -61.35 11.43 -31.99
N THR A 407 -62.52 11.03 -31.49
CA THR A 407 -62.74 9.73 -30.84
C THR A 407 -63.46 8.73 -31.74
N SER A 408 -63.51 8.96 -33.04
CA SER A 408 -64.17 8.04 -34.00
C SER A 408 -63.51 6.65 -34.03
N ASN A 409 -62.23 6.54 -33.66
CA ASN A 409 -61.54 5.28 -33.42
C ASN A 409 -61.61 4.90 -31.92
N PRO A 410 -62.32 3.82 -31.55
CA PRO A 410 -62.54 3.44 -30.15
C PRO A 410 -61.30 2.91 -29.42
N LYS A 411 -60.17 2.69 -30.12
CA LYS A 411 -58.92 2.19 -29.52
C LYS A 411 -57.84 3.28 -29.36
N VAL A 412 -57.86 4.32 -30.19
CA VAL A 412 -56.87 5.42 -30.16
C VAL A 412 -57.56 6.71 -30.59
N ALA A 413 -57.70 7.68 -29.68
CA ALA A 413 -58.23 9.00 -30.00
C ALA A 413 -57.11 9.88 -30.60
N VAL A 414 -57.39 10.58 -31.70
CA VAL A 414 -56.37 11.33 -32.45
C VAL A 414 -56.62 12.84 -32.29
N LEU A 415 -55.60 13.59 -31.89
CA LEU A 415 -55.72 15.03 -31.74
C LEU A 415 -55.55 15.72 -33.10
N ARG A 416 -56.56 16.47 -33.52
CA ARG A 416 -56.58 17.25 -34.77
C ARG A 416 -56.64 18.73 -34.46
N ARG A 417 -55.93 19.53 -35.25
CA ARG A 417 -55.91 21.00 -35.19
C ARG A 417 -56.59 21.55 -36.45
N TYR A 418 -57.46 22.54 -36.30
CA TYR A 418 -58.06 23.21 -37.44
C TYR A 418 -57.13 24.31 -37.95
N TRP A 419 -56.83 24.31 -39.25
CA TRP A 419 -55.98 25.32 -39.86
C TRP A 419 -56.33 25.51 -41.34
N ASN A 420 -56.68 26.74 -41.73
CA ASN A 420 -56.97 27.16 -43.11
C ASN A 420 -58.05 26.33 -43.83
N GLY A 421 -59.18 26.09 -43.17
CA GLY A 421 -60.33 25.42 -43.80
C GLY A 421 -60.35 23.90 -43.61
N GLU A 422 -59.25 23.30 -43.13
CA GLU A 422 -59.08 21.85 -43.01
C GLU A 422 -58.62 21.41 -41.61
N TRP A 423 -58.96 20.18 -41.22
CA TRP A 423 -58.51 19.55 -39.98
C TRP A 423 -57.23 18.74 -40.23
N ILE A 424 -56.10 19.22 -39.70
CA ILE A 424 -54.78 18.59 -39.83
C ILE A 424 -54.45 17.73 -38.60
N LYS A 425 -53.77 16.60 -38.82
CA LYS A 425 -53.40 15.64 -37.77
C LYS A 425 -52.23 16.18 -36.95
N SER A 426 -52.37 16.22 -35.62
CA SER A 426 -51.35 16.73 -34.70
C SER A 426 -50.77 15.67 -33.74
N SER A 427 -51.23 14.41 -33.79
CA SER A 427 -50.65 13.29 -33.01
C SER A 427 -50.46 12.04 -33.87
N ALA A 428 -49.44 11.21 -33.56
CA ALA A 428 -49.13 9.94 -34.25
C ALA A 428 -50.13 8.82 -33.88
N GLU A 429 -50.29 7.80 -34.75
CA GLU A 429 -51.24 6.68 -34.57
C GLU A 429 -50.59 5.35 -34.14
N ASN A 430 -49.30 5.08 -34.42
CA ASN A 430 -48.56 3.93 -33.89
C ASN A 430 -47.20 4.33 -33.28
N ALA A 431 -46.68 3.54 -32.33
CA ALA A 431 -45.42 3.80 -31.63
C ALA A 431 -44.20 3.78 -32.59
N GLU A 432 -44.20 2.91 -33.59
CA GLU A 432 -43.12 2.83 -34.60
C GLU A 432 -43.06 4.07 -35.50
N ASP A 433 -44.17 4.78 -35.71
CA ASP A 433 -44.24 5.99 -36.55
C ASP A 433 -43.40 7.16 -35.99
N VAL A 434 -42.98 7.05 -34.73
CA VAL A 434 -42.13 8.02 -34.01
C VAL A 434 -40.90 7.38 -33.36
N GLY A 435 -40.58 6.12 -33.67
CA GLY A 435 -39.44 5.40 -33.09
C GLY A 435 -39.61 4.97 -31.62
N ALA A 436 -40.84 4.79 -31.14
CA ALA A 436 -41.14 4.33 -29.78
C ALA A 436 -41.33 2.80 -29.70
N VAL A 437 -40.78 2.19 -28.63
CA VAL A 437 -40.84 0.76 -28.28
C VAL A 437 -42.21 0.33 -27.73
N THR A 438 -42.59 -0.93 -27.94
CA THR A 438 -43.83 -1.50 -27.35
C THR A 438 -43.72 -1.66 -25.83
N ARG A 439 -44.85 -1.76 -25.13
CA ARG A 439 -44.88 -1.93 -23.65
C ARG A 439 -44.09 -3.16 -23.20
N GLU A 440 -44.18 -4.26 -23.93
CA GLU A 440 -43.49 -5.51 -23.66
C GLU A 440 -41.98 -5.39 -23.94
N GLN A 441 -41.58 -4.68 -25.00
CA GLN A 441 -40.18 -4.39 -25.32
C GLN A 441 -39.53 -3.48 -24.28
N ALA A 442 -40.23 -2.42 -23.85
CA ALA A 442 -39.77 -1.52 -22.81
C ALA A 442 -39.61 -2.26 -21.47
N LEU A 443 -40.61 -3.07 -21.08
CA LEU A 443 -40.56 -3.85 -19.84
C LEU A 443 -39.46 -4.93 -19.87
N TYR A 444 -39.25 -5.61 -21.00
CA TYR A 444 -38.13 -6.55 -21.16
C TYR A 444 -36.77 -5.83 -21.03
N SER A 445 -36.61 -4.66 -21.67
CA SER A 445 -35.39 -3.87 -21.55
C SER A 445 -35.15 -3.40 -20.12
N ASP A 446 -36.19 -2.94 -19.42
CA ASP A 446 -36.11 -2.51 -18.02
C ASP A 446 -35.72 -3.65 -17.09
N LEU A 447 -36.34 -4.83 -17.24
CA LEU A 447 -36.00 -6.01 -16.44
C LEU A 447 -34.60 -6.55 -16.74
N SER A 448 -34.19 -6.54 -18.02
CA SER A 448 -32.84 -6.95 -18.42
C SER A 448 -31.77 -6.00 -17.87
N ASN A 449 -31.99 -4.69 -17.96
CA ASN A 449 -31.11 -3.68 -17.36
C ASN A 449 -31.07 -3.80 -15.82
N THR A 450 -32.23 -4.07 -15.19
CA THR A 450 -32.31 -4.32 -13.74
C THR A 450 -31.50 -5.56 -13.36
N PHE A 451 -31.54 -6.63 -14.18
CA PHE A 451 -30.76 -7.85 -13.96
C PHE A 451 -29.25 -7.61 -14.00
N VAL A 452 -28.76 -6.74 -14.89
CA VAL A 452 -27.34 -6.39 -14.95
C VAL A 452 -26.87 -5.79 -13.62
N ASN A 453 -27.63 -4.85 -13.06
CA ASN A 453 -27.34 -4.26 -11.75
C ASN A 453 -27.46 -5.30 -10.62
N LEU A 454 -28.47 -6.15 -10.68
CA LEU A 454 -28.71 -7.23 -9.73
C LEU A 454 -27.55 -8.25 -9.72
N ASN A 455 -26.98 -8.58 -10.88
CA ASN A 455 -25.86 -9.51 -11.02
C ASN A 455 -24.58 -9.01 -10.33
N VAL A 456 -24.33 -7.69 -10.41
CA VAL A 456 -23.23 -7.05 -9.66
C VAL A 456 -23.47 -7.16 -8.16
N GLN A 457 -24.69 -6.86 -7.69
CA GLN A 457 -25.04 -6.98 -6.27
C GLN A 457 -24.97 -8.43 -5.79
N HIS A 458 -25.43 -9.38 -6.61
CA HIS A 458 -25.37 -10.82 -6.35
C HIS A 458 -23.92 -11.26 -6.17
N SER A 459 -23.04 -10.91 -7.11
CA SER A 459 -21.61 -11.27 -7.06
C SER A 459 -20.91 -10.71 -5.81
N LYS A 460 -21.24 -9.48 -5.41
CA LYS A 460 -20.70 -8.87 -4.18
C LYS A 460 -21.18 -9.62 -2.93
N LEU A 461 -22.47 -9.93 -2.85
CA LEU A 461 -23.05 -10.65 -1.72
C LEU A 461 -22.51 -12.08 -1.61
N MET A 462 -22.29 -12.75 -2.75
CA MET A 462 -21.64 -14.06 -2.82
C MET A 462 -20.22 -14.01 -2.25
N HIS A 463 -19.42 -13.01 -2.65
CA HIS A 463 -18.08 -12.82 -2.12
C HIS A 463 -18.10 -12.61 -0.59
N ASP A 464 -18.97 -11.74 -0.10
CA ASP A 464 -19.12 -11.47 1.33
C ASP A 464 -19.52 -12.73 2.12
N ALA A 465 -20.43 -13.54 1.57
CA ALA A 465 -20.84 -14.81 2.17
C ALA A 465 -19.68 -15.82 2.24
N PHE A 466 -18.91 -15.99 1.15
CA PHE A 466 -17.76 -16.90 1.13
C PHE A 466 -16.67 -16.48 2.11
N VAL A 467 -16.28 -15.20 2.12
CA VAL A 467 -15.28 -14.68 3.05
C VAL A 467 -15.72 -14.89 4.51
N THR A 468 -17.01 -14.71 4.80
CA THR A 468 -17.57 -14.91 6.14
C THR A 468 -17.55 -16.39 6.54
N LEU A 469 -17.91 -17.30 5.62
CA LEU A 469 -17.88 -18.75 5.83
C LEU A 469 -16.45 -19.31 5.99
N GLU A 470 -15.48 -18.76 5.25
CA GLU A 470 -14.07 -19.15 5.30
C GLU A 470 -13.29 -18.53 6.48
N SER A 471 -13.89 -17.60 7.21
CA SER A 471 -13.26 -16.98 8.38
C SER A 471 -12.91 -18.02 9.45
N GLU A 472 -11.63 -18.06 9.85
CA GLU A 472 -11.11 -18.89 10.95
C GLU A 472 -11.74 -18.51 12.31
N TYR A 473 -12.26 -17.29 12.42
CA TYR A 473 -12.83 -16.73 13.64
C TYR A 473 -14.33 -17.01 13.79
N LEU A 474 -15.01 -17.43 12.71
CA LEU A 474 -16.39 -17.88 12.76
C LEU A 474 -16.41 -19.35 13.21
N VAL A 475 -16.41 -19.58 14.52
CA VAL A 475 -16.39 -20.93 15.10
C VAL A 475 -17.79 -21.53 15.31
N ASP A 476 -18.83 -20.69 15.24
CA ASP A 476 -20.22 -21.11 15.41
C ASP A 476 -20.71 -21.89 14.17
N THR A 477 -20.95 -23.19 14.35
CA THR A 477 -21.36 -24.09 13.29
C THR A 477 -22.79 -23.87 12.83
N ASP A 478 -23.66 -23.37 13.71
CA ASP A 478 -25.08 -23.15 13.42
C ASP A 478 -25.25 -21.89 12.57
N ILE A 479 -24.53 -20.82 12.91
CA ILE A 479 -24.46 -19.61 12.11
C ILE A 479 -23.85 -19.89 10.72
N LYS A 480 -22.80 -20.75 10.64
CA LYS A 480 -22.24 -21.20 9.36
C LYS A 480 -23.26 -21.94 8.50
N ALA A 481 -24.02 -22.86 9.10
CA ALA A 481 -25.06 -23.59 8.40
C ALA A 481 -26.18 -22.65 7.90
N GLU A 482 -26.55 -21.66 8.71
CA GLU A 482 -27.59 -20.68 8.37
C GLU A 482 -27.16 -19.77 7.21
N VAL A 483 -25.95 -19.20 7.25
CA VAL A 483 -25.40 -18.40 6.15
C VAL A 483 -25.36 -19.22 4.87
N ASN A 484 -24.88 -20.47 4.93
CA ASN A 484 -24.81 -21.33 3.75
C ASN A 484 -26.20 -21.69 3.20
N SER A 485 -27.19 -21.93 4.06
CA SER A 485 -28.58 -22.19 3.63
C SER A 485 -29.18 -20.98 2.92
N LYS A 486 -29.07 -19.78 3.49
CA LYS A 486 -29.62 -18.55 2.89
C LYS A 486 -28.87 -18.11 1.63
N LEU A 487 -27.59 -18.46 1.54
CA LEU A 487 -26.79 -18.30 0.34
C LEU A 487 -27.36 -19.12 -0.81
N ASN A 488 -27.61 -20.41 -0.57
CA ASN A 488 -28.19 -21.30 -1.57
C ASN A 488 -29.60 -20.87 -2.00
N ASP A 489 -30.46 -20.45 -1.06
CA ASP A 489 -31.79 -19.91 -1.37
C ASP A 489 -31.71 -18.70 -2.33
N THR A 490 -30.76 -17.78 -2.07
CA THR A 490 -30.57 -16.57 -2.88
C THR A 490 -30.02 -16.87 -4.27
N ILE A 491 -29.09 -17.83 -4.38
CA ILE A 491 -28.56 -18.32 -5.66
C ILE A 491 -29.67 -18.99 -6.49
N GLY A 492 -30.56 -19.75 -5.84
CA GLY A 492 -31.69 -20.41 -6.50
C GLY A 492 -32.55 -19.41 -7.26
N VAL A 493 -33.07 -18.39 -6.57
CA VAL A 493 -33.94 -17.37 -7.19
C VAL A 493 -33.19 -16.55 -8.26
N PHE A 494 -31.91 -16.23 -8.04
CA PHE A 494 -31.09 -15.54 -9.04
C PHE A 494 -30.99 -16.31 -10.35
N ASN A 495 -30.76 -17.62 -10.27
CA ASN A 495 -30.67 -18.49 -11.45
C ASN A 495 -32.01 -18.64 -12.16
N GLU A 496 -33.13 -18.62 -11.44
CA GLU A 496 -34.47 -18.63 -12.04
C GLU A 496 -34.76 -17.33 -12.82
N ILE A 497 -34.41 -16.16 -12.29
CA ILE A 497 -34.51 -14.89 -13.01
C ILE A 497 -33.67 -14.95 -14.29
N LYS A 498 -32.43 -15.44 -14.17
CA LYS A 498 -31.52 -15.58 -15.31
C LYS A 498 -32.11 -16.48 -16.39
N GLN A 499 -32.60 -17.66 -16.02
CA GLN A 499 -33.21 -18.60 -16.96
C GLN A 499 -34.43 -17.99 -17.66
N ASN A 500 -35.27 -17.25 -16.93
CA ASN A 500 -36.44 -16.60 -17.53
C ASN A 500 -36.06 -15.52 -18.54
N LEU A 501 -35.09 -14.66 -18.22
CA LEU A 501 -34.59 -13.63 -19.13
C LEU A 501 -33.88 -14.24 -20.35
N ASP A 502 -33.02 -15.25 -20.14
CA ASP A 502 -32.31 -15.96 -21.21
C ASP A 502 -33.29 -16.72 -22.15
N SER A 503 -34.48 -17.07 -21.67
CA SER A 503 -35.53 -17.76 -22.46
C SER A 503 -36.37 -16.83 -23.34
N MET A 504 -36.13 -15.52 -23.29
CA MET A 504 -36.90 -14.50 -24.01
C MET A 504 -35.96 -13.58 -24.84
N THR A 505 -36.53 -12.94 -25.85
CA THR A 505 -35.90 -11.84 -26.59
C THR A 505 -36.86 -10.65 -26.64
N SER A 506 -36.38 -9.46 -27.01
CA SER A 506 -37.23 -8.26 -27.13
C SER A 506 -38.45 -8.44 -28.04
N GLU A 507 -38.39 -9.39 -28.97
CA GLU A 507 -39.45 -9.71 -29.92
C GLU A 507 -40.35 -10.87 -29.48
N THR A 508 -39.89 -11.70 -28.52
CA THR A 508 -40.60 -12.92 -28.08
C THR A 508 -41.10 -12.85 -26.64
N ALA A 509 -40.80 -11.77 -25.92
CA ALA A 509 -41.24 -11.54 -24.55
C ALA A 509 -42.77 -11.36 -24.47
N THR A 510 -43.43 -12.18 -23.65
CA THR A 510 -44.87 -12.06 -23.40
C THR A 510 -45.12 -11.40 -22.05
N ILE A 511 -46.22 -10.65 -21.94
CA ILE A 511 -46.57 -9.95 -20.70
C ILE A 511 -46.66 -10.90 -19.49
N GLY A 512 -47.12 -12.14 -19.69
CA GLY A 512 -47.17 -13.16 -18.64
C GLY A 512 -45.78 -13.50 -18.09
N LYS A 513 -44.84 -13.89 -18.96
CA LYS A 513 -43.47 -14.22 -18.54
C LYS A 513 -42.72 -13.03 -17.94
N LEU A 514 -42.98 -11.81 -18.43
CA LEU A 514 -42.37 -10.59 -17.89
C LEU A 514 -42.88 -10.28 -16.47
N VAL A 515 -44.17 -10.48 -16.21
CA VAL A 515 -44.76 -10.33 -14.87
C VAL A 515 -44.23 -11.41 -13.93
N ASP A 516 -44.11 -12.66 -14.38
CA ASP A 516 -43.52 -13.74 -13.59
C ASP A 516 -42.05 -13.45 -13.23
N THR A 517 -41.28 -12.92 -14.20
CA THR A 517 -39.88 -12.50 -13.97
C THR A 517 -39.82 -11.34 -12.98
N GLN A 518 -40.73 -10.38 -13.07
CA GLN A 518 -40.83 -9.26 -12.14
C GLN A 518 -41.15 -9.73 -10.70
N ALA A 519 -41.97 -10.78 -10.54
CA ALA A 519 -42.24 -11.38 -9.24
C ALA A 519 -40.99 -12.04 -8.64
N LEU A 520 -40.18 -12.73 -9.46
CA LEU A 520 -38.91 -13.31 -9.01
C LEU A 520 -37.91 -12.24 -8.55
N PHE A 521 -37.89 -11.05 -9.17
CA PHE A 521 -37.07 -9.93 -8.69
C PHE A 521 -37.46 -9.47 -7.27
N LEU A 522 -38.76 -9.50 -6.93
CA LEU A 522 -39.25 -9.17 -5.60
C LEU A 522 -38.85 -10.26 -4.59
N GLU A 523 -38.99 -11.53 -4.97
CA GLU A 523 -38.56 -12.66 -4.14
C GLU A 523 -37.04 -12.64 -3.90
N TYR A 524 -36.25 -12.37 -4.94
CA TYR A 524 -34.80 -12.25 -4.82
C TYR A 524 -34.41 -11.16 -3.84
N ARG A 525 -35.11 -10.01 -3.83
CA ARG A 525 -34.86 -8.92 -2.88
C ARG A 525 -35.09 -9.36 -1.43
N GLU A 526 -36.12 -10.16 -1.18
CA GLU A 526 -36.42 -10.71 0.15
C GLU A 526 -35.35 -11.70 0.61
N LYS A 527 -34.94 -12.62 -0.27
CA LYS A 527 -33.86 -13.58 0.02
C LYS A 527 -32.52 -12.88 0.24
N MET A 528 -32.21 -11.89 -0.59
CA MET A 528 -31.01 -11.07 -0.47
C MET A 528 -30.96 -10.33 0.86
N GLN A 529 -32.07 -9.74 1.32
CA GLN A 529 -32.14 -9.08 2.62
C GLN A 529 -31.95 -10.08 3.78
N THR A 530 -32.53 -11.27 3.65
CA THR A 530 -32.36 -12.34 4.65
C THR A 530 -30.91 -12.79 4.73
N LEU A 531 -30.26 -13.03 3.59
CA LEU A 531 -28.84 -13.40 3.51
C LEU A 531 -27.93 -12.29 4.03
N TYR A 532 -28.23 -11.03 3.73
CA TYR A 532 -27.48 -9.89 4.25
C TYR A 532 -27.51 -9.86 5.79
N ASN A 533 -28.70 -10.05 6.39
CA ASN A 533 -28.84 -10.07 7.84
C ASN A 533 -28.08 -11.24 8.48
N THR A 534 -28.11 -12.45 7.88
CA THR A 534 -27.38 -13.60 8.42
C THR A 534 -25.87 -13.46 8.28
N ILE A 535 -25.39 -12.87 7.18
CA ILE A 535 -23.97 -12.51 7.03
C ILE A 535 -23.56 -11.46 8.07
N GLU A 536 -24.39 -10.45 8.34
CA GLU A 536 -24.09 -9.43 9.34
C GLU A 536 -24.03 -10.02 10.75
N ASN A 537 -24.97 -10.91 11.10
CA ASN A 537 -24.92 -11.64 12.37
C ASN A 537 -23.65 -12.50 12.50
N ALA A 538 -23.23 -13.16 11.41
CA ALA A 538 -21.97 -13.91 11.39
C ALA A 538 -20.73 -13.00 11.54
N LYS A 539 -20.75 -11.82 10.93
CA LYS A 539 -19.70 -10.80 11.12
C LYS A 539 -19.66 -10.27 12.56
N ILE A 540 -20.81 -10.08 13.20
CA ILE A 540 -20.88 -9.72 14.63
C ILE A 540 -20.28 -10.84 15.48
N ALA A 541 -20.63 -12.11 15.23
CA ALA A 541 -20.04 -13.24 15.97
C ALA A 541 -18.51 -13.34 15.78
N ILE A 542 -18.01 -13.07 14.56
CA ILE A 542 -16.57 -12.96 14.28
C ILE A 542 -15.93 -11.81 15.08
N ASP A 543 -16.55 -10.62 15.10
CA ASP A 543 -16.04 -9.44 15.79
C ASP A 543 -16.09 -9.60 17.32
N GLU A 544 -17.14 -10.22 17.86
CA GLU A 544 -17.24 -10.59 19.27
C GLU A 544 -16.15 -11.59 19.66
N ARG A 545 -15.89 -12.58 18.80
CA ARG A 545 -14.77 -13.52 19.00
C ARG A 545 -13.44 -12.80 18.95
N PHE A 546 -13.28 -11.85 18.04
CA PHE A 546 -12.07 -11.04 17.91
C PHE A 546 -11.87 -10.13 19.13
N LYS A 547 -12.92 -9.47 19.61
CA LYS A 547 -12.93 -8.69 20.86
C LYS A 547 -12.65 -9.56 22.07
N LEU A 548 -13.19 -10.77 22.12
CA LEU A 548 -12.89 -11.72 23.19
C LEU A 548 -11.39 -12.07 23.18
N LEU A 549 -10.84 -12.41 22.01
CA LEU A 549 -9.41 -12.67 21.84
C LEU A 549 -8.59 -11.43 22.22
N GLN A 550 -8.96 -10.23 21.80
CA GLN A 550 -8.28 -8.98 22.18
C GLN A 550 -8.39 -8.66 23.68
N SER A 551 -9.54 -8.89 24.31
CA SER A 551 -9.78 -8.67 25.74
C SER A 551 -9.04 -9.67 26.64
N GLN A 552 -8.48 -10.74 26.07
CA GLN A 552 -7.57 -11.65 26.75
C GLN A 552 -6.11 -11.13 26.74
N TYR A 553 -5.81 -10.05 26.01
CA TYR A 553 -4.47 -9.48 25.84
C TYR A 553 -4.40 -7.97 26.12
N THR A 554 -5.25 -7.42 27.01
CA THR A 554 -5.12 -6.01 27.45
C THR A 554 -4.23 -5.87 28.68
N ASP A 555 -3.38 -4.84 28.70
CA ASP A 555 -2.47 -4.52 29.81
C ASP A 555 -3.23 -4.31 31.13
N GLU A 556 -4.46 -3.80 31.09
CA GLU A 556 -5.31 -3.65 32.27
C GLU A 556 -5.69 -4.98 32.92
N LYS A 557 -6.01 -6.00 32.11
CA LYS A 557 -6.36 -7.34 32.62
C LYS A 557 -5.12 -8.13 33.01
N PHE A 558 -3.99 -7.90 32.33
CA PHE A 558 -2.68 -8.41 32.76
C PHE A 558 -2.31 -7.83 34.13
N ASN A 559 -2.46 -6.51 34.33
CA ASN A 559 -2.19 -5.85 35.62
C ASN A 559 -3.19 -6.27 36.71
N GLU A 560 -4.47 -6.45 36.38
CA GLU A 560 -5.48 -6.96 37.30
C GLU A 560 -5.18 -8.42 37.71
N THR A 561 -4.74 -9.25 36.75
CA THR A 561 -4.33 -10.64 37.01
C THR A 561 -3.03 -10.68 37.81
N LEU A 562 -2.05 -9.82 37.50
CA LEU A 562 -0.80 -9.72 38.24
C LEU A 562 -1.04 -9.25 39.68
N ASN A 563 -1.91 -8.27 39.89
CA ASN A 563 -2.31 -7.79 41.21
C ASN A 563 -3.11 -8.85 42.00
N ASN A 564 -3.95 -9.64 41.31
CA ASN A 564 -4.64 -10.78 41.93
C ASN A 564 -3.68 -11.92 42.29
N VAL A 565 -2.68 -12.20 41.46
CA VAL A 565 -1.61 -13.17 41.77
C VAL A 565 -0.73 -12.65 42.90
N ALA A 566 -0.39 -11.36 42.91
CA ALA A 566 0.34 -10.71 43.99
C ALA A 566 -0.41 -10.82 45.31
N SER A 567 -1.70 -10.48 45.34
CA SER A 567 -2.51 -10.55 46.55
C SER A 567 -2.68 -11.98 47.08
N LYS A 568 -2.84 -12.98 46.20
CA LYS A 568 -2.87 -14.40 46.60
C LYS A 568 -1.52 -14.92 47.11
N LEU A 569 -0.40 -14.43 46.57
CA LEU A 569 0.95 -14.85 46.98
C LEU A 569 1.53 -14.01 48.12
N GLY A 570 0.83 -12.96 48.58
CA GLY A 570 1.30 -12.03 49.62
C GLY A 570 2.36 -11.03 49.13
N LEU A 571 2.45 -10.82 47.83
CA LEU A 571 3.42 -9.97 47.14
C LEU A 571 2.75 -8.66 46.65
N THR A 572 3.57 -7.70 46.22
CA THR A 572 3.11 -6.45 45.61
C THR A 572 3.66 -6.32 44.20
N VAL A 573 2.90 -5.72 43.28
CA VAL A 573 3.37 -5.45 41.91
C VAL A 573 4.02 -4.06 41.88
N ASN A 574 5.27 -3.96 41.41
CA ASN A 574 5.95 -2.66 41.24
C ASN A 574 5.62 -1.99 39.89
N GLU A 575 6.14 -0.78 39.67
CA GLU A 575 5.89 0.03 38.46
C GLU A 575 6.37 -0.63 37.15
N ASP A 576 7.20 -1.69 37.24
CA ASP A 576 7.71 -2.47 36.10
C ASP A 576 6.98 -3.82 35.91
N ASN A 577 5.80 -4.01 36.52
CA ASN A 577 5.01 -5.24 36.45
C ASN A 577 5.72 -6.51 36.97
N GLN A 578 6.52 -6.38 38.03
CA GLN A 578 7.18 -7.50 38.72
C GLN A 578 6.59 -7.71 40.11
N LEU A 579 6.47 -8.98 40.52
CA LEU A 579 6.03 -9.37 41.87
C LEU A 579 7.20 -9.25 42.85
N VAL A 580 7.07 -8.38 43.85
CA VAL A 580 8.11 -8.08 44.85
C VAL A 580 7.56 -8.24 46.27
N GLY A 581 8.34 -8.92 47.12
CA GLY A 581 8.01 -9.25 48.52
C GLY A 581 8.56 -10.62 48.93
N GLU A 582 8.56 -10.91 50.24
CA GLU A 582 9.00 -12.20 50.77
C GLU A 582 7.79 -13.13 50.94
N VAL A 583 7.82 -14.30 50.31
CA VAL A 583 6.70 -15.26 50.31
C VAL A 583 6.67 -16.02 51.64
N ASP A 584 5.62 -15.82 52.45
CA ASP A 584 5.39 -16.60 53.66
C ASP A 584 4.83 -18.00 53.32
N VAL A 585 5.76 -18.92 53.07
CA VAL A 585 5.52 -20.33 52.66
C VAL A 585 4.54 -21.04 53.61
N SER A 586 4.49 -20.63 54.89
CA SER A 586 3.62 -21.19 55.93
C SER A 586 2.14 -20.93 55.67
N LYS A 587 1.80 -19.77 55.09
CA LYS A 587 0.42 -19.38 54.79
C LYS A 587 -0.05 -20.01 53.47
N GLN A 588 0.84 -20.08 52.48
CA GLN A 588 0.58 -20.72 51.18
C GLN A 588 0.32 -22.23 51.29
N ILE A 589 1.00 -22.95 52.18
CA ILE A 589 0.72 -24.38 52.38
C ILE A 589 -0.70 -24.59 52.92
N ASN A 590 -1.17 -23.74 53.85
CA ASN A 590 -2.51 -23.89 54.43
C ASN A 590 -3.63 -23.51 53.43
N GLU A 591 -3.42 -22.49 52.60
CA GLU A 591 -4.37 -22.10 51.56
C GLU A 591 -4.35 -23.08 50.37
N ALA A 592 -3.18 -23.60 49.96
CA ALA A 592 -3.08 -24.63 48.93
C ALA A 592 -3.65 -25.98 49.39
N VAL A 593 -3.53 -26.35 50.67
CA VAL A 593 -4.19 -27.53 51.22
C VAL A 593 -5.72 -27.36 51.20
N HIS A 594 -6.23 -26.14 51.42
CA HIS A 594 -7.66 -25.81 51.30
C HIS A 594 -8.17 -25.76 49.84
N GLU A 595 -7.38 -25.21 48.90
CA GLU A 595 -7.72 -25.23 47.46
C GLU A 595 -7.64 -26.65 46.88
N MET A 596 -6.65 -27.47 47.29
CA MET A 596 -6.54 -28.87 46.86
C MET A 596 -7.66 -29.75 47.43
N THR A 597 -8.18 -29.45 48.64
CA THR A 597 -9.40 -30.13 49.15
C THR A 597 -10.66 -29.69 48.42
N ASN A 598 -10.76 -28.42 48.00
CA ASN A 598 -11.90 -27.93 47.20
C ASN A 598 -11.86 -28.38 45.73
N GLU A 599 -10.67 -28.53 45.13
CA GLU A 599 -10.51 -29.10 43.79
C GLU A 599 -10.80 -30.60 43.78
N MET A 600 -10.37 -31.36 44.80
CA MET A 600 -10.78 -32.75 44.96
C MET A 600 -12.31 -32.91 45.16
N LEU A 601 -12.99 -31.92 45.75
CA LEU A 601 -14.46 -31.89 45.86
C LEU A 601 -15.15 -31.49 44.54
N ARG A 602 -14.51 -30.64 43.71
CA ARG A 602 -14.99 -30.25 42.37
C ARG A 602 -14.85 -31.37 41.34
N ASP A 603 -13.76 -32.12 41.38
CA ASP A 603 -13.53 -33.25 40.48
C ASP A 603 -14.42 -34.47 40.83
N TYR A 604 -14.96 -34.52 42.06
CA TYR A 604 -15.94 -35.53 42.49
C TYR A 604 -17.36 -35.29 41.94
N VAL A 605 -17.68 -34.06 41.50
CA VAL A 605 -18.95 -33.73 40.83
C VAL A 605 -18.70 -33.72 39.32
N THR A 606 -18.75 -34.90 38.72
CA THR A 606 -18.58 -35.07 37.28
C THR A 606 -19.47 -34.13 36.47
N SER A 607 -18.97 -33.60 35.34
CA SER A 607 -19.69 -32.71 34.41
C SER A 607 -21.04 -33.25 33.91
N THR A 608 -21.32 -34.53 34.14
CA THR A 608 -22.61 -35.18 33.96
C THR A 608 -23.69 -34.59 34.87
N GLU A 609 -23.38 -34.27 36.13
CA GLU A 609 -24.34 -33.66 37.06
C GLU A 609 -24.62 -32.20 36.68
N TYR A 610 -23.61 -31.44 36.26
CA TYR A 610 -23.82 -30.04 35.83
C TYR A 610 -24.59 -29.92 34.51
N GLN A 611 -24.40 -30.85 33.57
CA GLN A 611 -25.24 -30.91 32.35
C GLN A 611 -26.65 -31.43 32.65
N SER A 612 -26.79 -32.36 33.60
CA SER A 612 -28.11 -32.82 34.07
C SER A 612 -28.86 -31.73 34.83
N ASP A 613 -28.17 -30.87 35.58
CA ASP A 613 -28.78 -29.79 36.36
C ASP A 613 -29.01 -28.55 35.48
N LYS A 614 -28.18 -28.30 34.46
CA LYS A 614 -28.46 -27.28 33.42
C LYS A 614 -29.64 -27.68 32.55
N ASN A 615 -29.70 -28.94 32.10
CA ASN A 615 -30.86 -29.46 31.37
C ASN A 615 -32.08 -29.53 32.29
N GLY A 616 -31.94 -29.92 33.56
CA GLY A 616 -33.02 -29.89 34.54
C GLY A 616 -33.49 -28.48 34.91
N ILE A 617 -32.61 -27.47 34.90
CA ILE A 617 -32.97 -26.05 35.07
C ILE A 617 -33.71 -25.55 33.83
N ILE A 618 -33.24 -25.88 32.62
CA ILE A 618 -33.93 -25.53 31.37
C ILE A 618 -35.28 -26.25 31.28
N GLU A 619 -35.35 -27.54 31.64
CA GLU A 619 -36.60 -28.31 31.68
C GLU A 619 -37.54 -27.79 32.77
N ARG A 620 -37.04 -27.36 33.95
CA ARG A 620 -37.86 -26.69 34.97
C ARG A 620 -38.28 -25.29 34.55
N LEU A 621 -37.50 -24.58 33.75
CA LEU A 621 -37.81 -23.24 33.27
C LEU A 621 -38.83 -23.28 32.13
N ASP A 622 -38.67 -24.21 31.19
CA ASP A 622 -39.63 -24.51 30.12
C ASP A 622 -40.91 -25.16 30.69
N ASN A 623 -40.81 -26.00 31.72
CA ASN A 623 -41.96 -26.47 32.49
C ASN A 623 -42.58 -25.34 33.30
N SER A 624 -41.83 -24.39 33.87
CA SER A 624 -42.39 -23.26 34.61
C SER A 624 -43.01 -22.20 33.68
N ASP A 625 -42.54 -22.07 32.43
CA ASP A 625 -43.18 -21.27 31.39
C ASP A 625 -44.42 -21.96 30.80
N SER A 626 -44.38 -23.28 30.67
CA SER A 626 -45.54 -24.10 30.29
C SER A 626 -46.57 -24.15 31.41
N GLU A 627 -46.16 -24.21 32.68
CA GLU A 627 -47.00 -24.08 33.87
C GLU A 627 -47.51 -22.64 34.01
N ARG A 628 -46.74 -21.60 33.70
CA ARG A 628 -47.25 -20.21 33.65
C ARG A 628 -48.27 -20.02 32.53
N LYS A 629 -48.07 -20.64 31.35
CA LYS A 629 -49.06 -20.66 30.27
C LYS A 629 -50.29 -21.52 30.62
N GLN A 630 -50.11 -22.68 31.25
CA GLN A 630 -51.21 -23.51 31.74
C GLN A 630 -51.93 -22.86 32.91
N LEU A 631 -51.25 -22.13 33.80
CA LEU A 631 -51.84 -21.37 34.91
C LEU A 631 -52.52 -20.11 34.37
N SER A 632 -51.96 -19.44 33.35
CA SER A 632 -52.64 -18.36 32.62
C SER A 632 -53.91 -18.87 31.92
N ASN A 633 -53.88 -20.08 31.36
CA ASN A 633 -55.04 -20.71 30.74
C ASN A 633 -56.02 -21.32 31.78
N GLN A 634 -55.53 -21.80 32.93
CA GLN A 634 -56.35 -22.26 34.06
C GLN A 634 -56.93 -21.09 34.86
N ILE A 635 -56.30 -19.92 34.89
CA ILE A 635 -56.88 -18.69 35.44
C ILE A 635 -57.98 -18.18 34.51
N ALA A 636 -57.85 -18.41 33.19
CA ALA A 636 -58.91 -18.16 32.22
C ALA A 636 -60.07 -19.19 32.31
N ASP A 637 -59.81 -20.44 32.72
CA ASP A 637 -60.82 -21.53 32.76
C ASP A 637 -61.29 -21.98 34.16
N ARG A 638 -60.71 -21.50 35.28
CA ARG A 638 -60.94 -22.07 36.63
C ARG A 638 -61.27 -21.07 37.73
N VAL A 639 -61.83 -19.91 37.38
CA VAL A 639 -62.61 -19.10 38.34
C VAL A 639 -63.94 -18.71 37.69
N THR A 640 -64.76 -19.73 37.42
CA THR A 640 -66.19 -19.51 37.38
C THR A 640 -66.64 -19.27 38.83
N ARG A 641 -67.42 -18.21 39.02
CA ARG A 641 -68.01 -17.76 40.30
C ARG A 641 -68.77 -18.85 41.08
N SER A 642 -69.05 -19.99 40.45
CA SER A 642 -69.80 -21.12 41.00
C SER A 642 -69.01 -22.03 41.97
N GLU A 643 -67.68 -22.02 41.97
CA GLU A 643 -66.87 -22.90 42.85
C GLU A 643 -66.41 -22.21 44.15
N TYR A 644 -66.18 -20.90 44.13
CA TYR A 644 -65.87 -20.11 45.34
C TYR A 644 -67.10 -19.98 46.26
N GLU A 645 -68.31 -19.90 45.70
CA GLU A 645 -69.55 -19.80 46.47
C GLU A 645 -69.87 -21.12 47.23
N ASN A 646 -69.44 -22.28 46.76
CA ASN A 646 -69.68 -23.58 47.42
C ASN A 646 -68.70 -23.88 48.59
N ASP A 647 -67.43 -23.45 48.52
CA ASP A 647 -66.42 -23.74 49.54
C ASP A 647 -66.56 -22.84 50.79
N VAL A 648 -67.09 -21.62 50.62
CA VAL A 648 -67.47 -20.75 51.75
C VAL A 648 -68.69 -21.30 52.48
N GLU A 649 -69.64 -21.91 51.77
CA GLU A 649 -70.82 -22.56 52.34
C GLU A 649 -70.47 -23.82 53.16
N GLN A 650 -69.51 -24.64 52.71
CA GLN A 650 -69.09 -25.83 53.46
C GLN A 650 -68.24 -25.54 54.70
N ARG A 651 -67.40 -24.50 54.69
CA ARG A 651 -66.57 -24.13 55.85
C ARG A 651 -67.39 -23.53 57.00
N LEU A 652 -68.54 -22.94 56.69
CA LEU A 652 -69.51 -22.48 57.69
C LEU A 652 -70.31 -23.63 58.32
N PHE A 653 -70.51 -24.73 57.57
CA PHE A 653 -71.23 -25.92 58.03
C PHE A 653 -70.43 -26.73 59.07
N ASN A 654 -69.11 -26.82 58.91
CA ASN A 654 -68.26 -27.64 59.79
C ASN A 654 -67.79 -26.92 61.07
N SER A 655 -67.76 -25.58 61.08
CA SER A 655 -67.36 -24.80 62.27
C SER A 655 -68.48 -24.63 63.32
N LYS A 656 -69.72 -25.06 63.03
CA LYS A 656 -70.88 -24.89 63.92
C LYS A 656 -71.28 -26.16 64.67
N ALA A 657 -70.70 -27.31 64.29
CA ALA A 657 -71.01 -28.62 64.87
C ALA A 657 -70.21 -28.95 66.14
N GLU A 658 -69.10 -28.27 66.41
CA GLU A 658 -68.25 -28.52 67.61
C GLU A 658 -68.55 -27.61 68.81
N VAL A 659 -69.42 -26.60 68.69
CA VAL A 659 -69.64 -25.59 69.74
C VAL A 659 -70.92 -25.80 70.56
N LEU A 660 -71.73 -26.83 70.32
CA LEU A 660 -72.97 -27.02 71.10
C LEU A 660 -73.34 -28.46 71.46
N ILE A 661 -72.33 -29.33 71.60
CA ILE A 661 -72.41 -30.55 72.42
C ILE A 661 -72.35 -30.21 73.94
N GLU A 662 -72.13 -28.94 74.31
CA GLU A 662 -72.15 -28.44 75.70
C GLU A 662 -73.40 -27.63 76.11
N ALA A 663 -74.49 -27.64 75.33
CA ALA A 663 -75.78 -27.08 75.77
C ALA A 663 -76.87 -28.14 76.02
N GLU A 664 -76.44 -29.39 76.27
CA GLU A 664 -77.25 -30.55 76.67
C GLU A 664 -77.82 -30.42 78.11
N GLN A 665 -78.08 -29.20 78.60
CA GLN A 665 -78.58 -28.96 79.97
C GLN A 665 -79.84 -28.11 80.09
N THR A 666 -80.52 -27.73 79.00
CA THR A 666 -81.79 -26.98 79.16
C THR A 666 -82.91 -27.42 78.21
N SER A 667 -83.06 -28.74 78.03
CA SER A 667 -84.37 -29.31 77.69
C SER A 667 -85.16 -29.49 78.98
N ASN A 668 -85.88 -28.44 79.38
CA ASN A 668 -87.18 -28.44 80.07
C ASN A 668 -87.36 -27.16 80.88
N ARG A 669 -87.91 -26.10 80.26
CA ARG A 669 -89.01 -25.29 80.83
C ARG A 669 -89.57 -24.24 79.85
N VAL A 670 -90.79 -24.53 79.39
CA VAL A 670 -91.98 -23.65 79.45
C VAL A 670 -92.02 -22.39 78.54
N SER A 671 -92.70 -22.59 77.40
CA SER A 671 -93.82 -21.83 76.80
C SER A 671 -93.82 -20.29 76.65
N LYS A 672 -93.97 -19.88 75.39
CA LYS A 672 -94.94 -18.92 74.78
C LYS A 672 -94.97 -17.44 75.19
N GLU A 673 -94.15 -16.94 76.10
CA GLU A 673 -94.23 -15.53 76.54
C GLU A 673 -93.03 -14.62 76.20
N VAL A 674 -91.95 -15.15 75.60
CA VAL A 674 -90.73 -14.38 75.28
C VAL A 674 -90.57 -14.03 73.77
N PHE A 675 -91.40 -14.59 72.89
CA PHE A 675 -91.32 -14.37 71.43
C PHE A 675 -91.69 -12.93 70.98
N ASN A 676 -92.45 -12.19 71.78
CA ASN A 676 -93.00 -10.89 71.38
C ASN A 676 -92.10 -9.66 71.67
N GLN A 677 -90.91 -9.83 72.26
CA GLN A 677 -90.02 -8.69 72.58
C GLN A 677 -88.76 -8.63 71.69
N SER A 678 -88.36 -9.72 71.02
CA SER A 678 -87.18 -9.74 70.15
C SER A 678 -87.43 -9.15 68.75
N SER A 679 -88.67 -9.19 68.24
CA SER A 679 -89.00 -8.66 66.90
C SER A 679 -88.87 -7.14 66.77
N LYS A 680 -88.94 -6.38 67.87
CA LYS A 680 -88.86 -4.90 67.85
C LYS A 680 -87.44 -4.32 67.77
N THR A 681 -86.39 -5.14 67.92
CA THR A 681 -85.00 -4.64 67.94
C THR A 681 -84.30 -4.80 66.58
N LEU A 682 -84.77 -5.73 65.74
CA LEU A 682 -84.19 -6.00 64.41
C LEU A 682 -84.64 -4.97 63.35
N GLU A 683 -85.83 -4.37 63.50
CA GLU A 683 -86.38 -3.38 62.56
C GLU A 683 -85.69 -2.00 62.64
N ARG A 684 -84.96 -1.70 63.73
CA ARG A 684 -84.27 -0.40 63.90
C ARG A 684 -82.92 -0.33 63.20
N TYR A 685 -82.17 -1.43 63.11
CA TYR A 685 -80.82 -1.42 62.51
C TYR A 685 -80.82 -1.53 60.98
N THR A 686 -81.86 -2.11 60.37
CA THR A 686 -81.97 -2.23 58.91
C THR A 686 -82.39 -0.91 58.24
N SER A 687 -83.05 0.00 58.97
CA SER A 687 -83.51 1.30 58.45
C SER A 687 -82.43 2.41 58.49
N GLU A 688 -81.42 2.29 59.37
CA GLU A 688 -80.32 3.27 59.47
C GLU A 688 -79.20 3.05 58.44
N PHE A 689 -79.00 1.82 57.95
CA PHE A 689 -77.93 1.51 56.99
C PHE A 689 -78.25 1.99 55.55
N ILE A 690 -79.52 1.95 55.14
CA ILE A 690 -79.93 2.31 53.77
C ILE A 690 -79.98 3.85 53.56
N ASN A 691 -80.26 4.63 54.59
CA ASN A 691 -80.42 6.09 54.47
C ASN A 691 -79.11 6.90 54.41
N ASN A 692 -77.95 6.30 54.66
CA ASN A 692 -76.67 7.03 54.75
C ASN A 692 -75.70 6.85 53.57
N VAL A 693 -75.98 5.97 52.59
CA VAL A 693 -75.04 5.67 51.50
C VAL A 693 -75.52 6.12 50.11
N SER A 694 -76.83 6.23 49.89
CA SER A 694 -77.39 6.75 48.63
C SER A 694 -78.68 7.54 48.89
N THR A 695 -78.89 8.65 48.16
CA THR A 695 -80.13 9.43 48.21
C THR A 695 -80.85 9.32 46.86
N GLY A 696 -82.14 8.99 46.85
CA GLY A 696 -82.96 8.92 45.62
C GLY A 696 -83.68 7.60 45.34
N MET A 697 -83.52 6.57 46.18
CA MET A 697 -84.27 5.31 46.11
C MET A 697 -85.33 5.22 47.23
N PHE A 698 -86.55 4.81 46.89
CA PHE A 698 -87.65 4.62 47.84
C PHE A 698 -88.18 3.18 47.77
N PHE A 699 -88.32 2.52 48.93
CA PHE A 699 -88.85 1.16 49.05
C PHE A 699 -90.11 1.17 49.94
N ASN A 700 -91.20 0.56 49.46
CA ASN A 700 -92.42 0.34 50.24
C ASN A 700 -92.52 -1.14 50.65
N TYR A 701 -92.81 -1.40 51.92
CA TYR A 701 -92.89 -2.73 52.51
C TYR A 701 -94.33 -3.07 52.92
N ASP A 702 -94.69 -4.35 52.95
CA ASP A 702 -95.96 -4.81 53.53
C ASP A 702 -95.87 -5.15 55.02
N ASP A 703 -97.03 -5.45 55.62
CA ASP A 703 -97.21 -5.71 57.05
C ASP A 703 -96.40 -6.93 57.56
N ASN A 704 -95.80 -7.71 56.66
CA ASN A 704 -94.92 -8.84 56.97
C ASN A 704 -93.44 -8.55 56.66
N GLY A 705 -93.09 -7.32 56.26
CA GLY A 705 -91.71 -6.87 56.02
C GLY A 705 -91.15 -7.19 54.64
N ASN A 706 -91.97 -7.63 53.67
CA ASN A 706 -91.51 -7.88 52.31
C ASN A 706 -91.60 -6.61 51.46
N ILE A 707 -90.60 -6.34 50.60
CA ILE A 707 -90.61 -5.19 49.68
C ILE A 707 -91.68 -5.41 48.61
N GLN A 708 -92.67 -4.52 48.54
CA GLN A 708 -93.72 -4.55 47.51
C GLN A 708 -93.36 -3.73 46.26
N SER A 709 -92.56 -2.66 46.40
CA SER A 709 -92.07 -1.89 45.24
C SER A 709 -90.81 -1.09 45.57
N ALA A 710 -89.95 -0.92 44.57
CA ALA A 710 -88.74 -0.09 44.60
C ALA A 710 -88.82 0.95 43.47
N ASN A 711 -88.78 2.24 43.80
CA ASN A 711 -88.84 3.34 42.82
C ASN A 711 -87.64 4.29 42.97
N ILE A 712 -87.14 4.79 41.84
CA ILE A 712 -86.09 5.82 41.79
C ILE A 712 -86.78 7.15 41.46
N GLY A 713 -86.49 8.20 42.24
CA GLY A 713 -87.07 9.54 42.03
C GLY A 713 -86.62 10.18 40.72
N ARG A 714 -87.35 11.22 40.27
CA ARG A 714 -87.10 11.94 39.00
C ARG A 714 -85.69 12.53 38.87
N ASP A 715 -84.98 12.70 39.98
CA ASP A 715 -83.62 13.26 40.05
C ASP A 715 -82.50 12.20 40.04
N GLY A 716 -82.82 10.91 39.89
CA GLY A 716 -81.86 9.81 39.85
C GLY A 716 -81.22 9.47 41.21
N ILE A 717 -80.18 8.63 41.19
CA ILE A 717 -79.45 8.17 42.40
C ILE A 717 -78.24 9.06 42.63
N LYS A 718 -78.11 9.64 43.83
CA LYS A 718 -76.91 10.37 44.29
C LYS A 718 -76.10 9.48 45.26
N LEU A 719 -74.88 9.15 44.88
CA LEU A 719 -73.92 8.37 45.68
C LEU A 719 -72.87 9.31 46.30
N LYS A 720 -72.62 9.20 47.60
CA LYS A 720 -71.54 9.94 48.29
C LYS A 720 -70.48 8.96 48.80
N GLY A 721 -69.29 9.00 48.19
CA GLY A 721 -68.10 8.26 48.62
C GLY A 721 -66.84 8.77 47.92
N ASP A 722 -65.67 8.60 48.54
CA ASP A 722 -64.38 9.09 48.02
C ASP A 722 -63.93 8.36 46.74
N ARG A 723 -64.48 7.17 46.47
CA ARG A 723 -64.27 6.41 45.24
C ARG A 723 -65.56 5.69 44.85
N VAL A 724 -66.04 5.95 43.64
CA VAL A 724 -67.20 5.27 43.05
C VAL A 724 -66.70 4.52 41.82
N ASP A 725 -66.77 3.19 41.84
CA ASP A 725 -66.41 2.35 40.70
C ASP A 725 -67.69 2.04 39.91
N ILE A 726 -67.75 2.47 38.65
CA ILE A 726 -68.93 2.31 37.79
C ILE A 726 -68.51 1.51 36.56
N THR A 727 -68.91 0.25 36.51
CA THR A 727 -68.71 -0.60 35.33
C THR A 727 -69.75 -0.25 34.28
N VAL A 728 -69.30 0.33 33.17
CA VAL A 728 -70.17 0.79 32.07
C VAL A 728 -69.88 0.04 30.77
N ASN A 729 -70.89 -0.07 29.91
CA ASN A 729 -70.75 -0.61 28.55
C ASN A 729 -70.37 0.51 27.56
N LYS A 730 -70.09 0.14 26.30
CA LYS A 730 -69.58 1.04 25.25
C LYS A 730 -70.48 2.24 24.90
N ASP A 731 -71.72 2.29 25.39
CA ASP A 731 -72.70 3.34 25.09
C ASP A 731 -72.81 4.41 26.20
N PHE A 732 -71.96 4.35 27.24
CA PHE A 732 -72.00 5.29 28.36
C PHE A 732 -71.20 6.57 28.06
N ASN A 733 -71.88 7.66 27.72
CA ASN A 733 -71.28 8.98 27.55
C ASN A 733 -71.33 9.79 28.84
N VAL A 734 -70.16 10.20 29.34
CA VAL A 734 -70.01 11.13 30.47
C VAL A 734 -69.84 12.56 29.94
N LEU A 735 -70.83 13.43 30.16
CA LEU A 735 -70.70 14.88 29.91
C LEU A 735 -70.18 15.57 31.18
N VAL A 736 -68.93 16.04 31.14
CA VAL A 736 -68.34 16.86 32.20
C VAL A 736 -68.48 18.34 31.81
N ASN A 737 -69.34 19.08 32.51
CA ASN A 737 -69.67 20.47 32.16
C ASN A 737 -68.62 21.51 32.56
N ASP A 738 -67.61 21.16 33.36
CA ASP A 738 -66.57 22.12 33.75
C ASP A 738 -65.23 21.42 34.02
N VAL A 739 -64.36 21.41 33.01
CA VAL A 739 -62.99 20.86 33.09
C VAL A 739 -61.99 21.95 33.52
N ALA A 740 -62.41 23.22 33.57
CA ALA A 740 -61.50 24.36 33.77
C ALA A 740 -60.91 24.42 35.20
N ASN A 741 -61.53 23.77 36.18
CA ASN A 741 -61.15 23.87 37.60
C ASN A 741 -60.44 22.62 38.17
N LYS A 742 -59.99 21.67 37.33
CA LYS A 742 -59.34 20.42 37.80
C LYS A 742 -58.02 20.03 37.10
N ALA A 743 -57.51 20.85 36.19
CA ALA A 743 -56.18 20.63 35.62
C ALA A 743 -55.16 21.51 36.38
N ASP A 744 -54.63 21.00 37.50
CA ASP A 744 -53.38 21.59 38.02
C ASP A 744 -52.22 21.26 37.06
N GLU A 745 -51.18 22.11 37.04
CA GLU A 745 -50.00 21.93 36.15
C GLU A 745 -49.37 20.53 36.30
N THR A 746 -49.52 19.92 37.47
CA THR A 746 -48.97 18.59 37.78
C THR A 746 -49.71 17.46 37.05
N ASN A 747 -51.02 17.57 36.84
CA ASN A 747 -51.81 16.53 36.15
C ASN A 747 -51.63 16.51 34.63
N ILE A 748 -51.29 17.62 33.99
CA ILE A 748 -51.00 17.66 32.53
C ILE A 748 -49.67 16.98 32.23
N VAL A 749 -48.64 17.25 33.02
CA VAL A 749 -47.30 16.64 32.87
C VAL A 749 -47.34 15.13 33.13
N ASN A 750 -48.08 14.68 34.13
CA ASN A 750 -48.22 13.24 34.41
C ASN A 750 -48.98 12.50 33.30
N LYS A 751 -49.97 13.12 32.63
CA LYS A 751 -50.65 12.50 31.48
C LYS A 751 -49.76 12.44 30.23
N LEU A 752 -48.88 13.43 30.03
CA LEU A 752 -47.86 13.41 28.98
C LEU A 752 -46.86 12.25 29.18
N ASN A 753 -46.42 12.01 30.42
CA ASN A 753 -45.49 10.92 30.76
C ASN A 753 -46.10 9.50 30.79
N LEU A 754 -47.43 9.37 30.91
CA LEU A 754 -48.13 8.09 31.04
C LEU A 754 -48.84 7.62 29.76
N SER A 755 -48.79 8.41 28.68
CA SER A 755 -49.36 8.01 27.38
C SER A 755 -48.54 6.87 26.78
N ARG A 756 -49.15 5.69 26.60
CA ARG A 756 -48.54 4.57 25.86
C ARG A 756 -48.60 4.76 24.33
N GLU A 757 -49.26 5.82 23.88
CA GLU A 757 -49.43 6.19 22.49
C GLU A 757 -48.63 7.48 22.24
N GLY A 758 -47.83 7.52 21.17
CA GLY A 758 -46.96 8.67 20.85
C GLY A 758 -47.78 9.96 20.77
N LEU A 759 -47.41 10.97 21.55
CA LEU A 759 -48.15 12.22 21.67
C LEU A 759 -47.49 13.33 20.86
N GLU A 760 -48.25 13.94 19.96
CA GLU A 760 -47.81 15.07 19.12
C GLU A 760 -48.14 16.41 19.81
N ILE A 761 -47.16 17.31 19.90
CA ILE A 761 -47.31 18.63 20.56
C ILE A 761 -47.20 19.74 19.49
N ASP A 762 -48.30 20.49 19.30
CA ASP A 762 -48.29 21.69 18.46
C ASP A 762 -47.65 22.88 19.20
N VAL A 763 -46.37 23.12 18.87
CA VAL A 763 -45.55 24.18 19.47
C VAL A 763 -45.88 25.60 19.00
N ASN A 764 -46.83 25.79 18.06
CA ASN A 764 -47.34 27.12 17.70
C ASN A 764 -48.22 27.70 18.81
N ASN A 765 -48.97 26.85 19.51
CA ASN A 765 -49.99 27.26 20.46
C ASN A 765 -49.51 27.25 21.93
N VAL A 766 -48.60 26.34 22.27
CA VAL A 766 -48.20 26.11 23.67
C VAL A 766 -46.78 26.61 23.97
N GLY A 767 -45.83 26.45 23.04
CA GLY A 767 -44.41 26.76 23.25
C GLY A 767 -43.76 25.91 24.36
N ILE A 768 -42.53 25.46 24.16
CA ILE A 768 -41.79 24.70 25.17
C ILE A 768 -40.60 25.56 25.62
N ARG A 769 -40.57 25.90 26.91
CA ARG A 769 -39.42 26.57 27.54
C ARG A 769 -38.94 25.76 28.73
N GLY A 770 -37.67 25.43 28.75
CA GLY A 770 -37.00 24.81 29.89
C GLY A 770 -35.78 25.62 30.30
N GLY A 771 -35.53 25.77 31.61
CA GLY A 771 -34.43 26.58 32.14
C GLY A 771 -34.87 27.99 32.60
N ASP A 772 -33.89 28.86 32.87
CA ASP A 772 -34.09 30.19 33.45
C ASP A 772 -33.87 31.35 32.45
N SER A 773 -33.46 32.53 32.92
CA SER A 773 -33.14 33.68 32.04
C SER A 773 -31.74 33.63 31.44
N SER A 774 -30.83 32.88 32.06
CA SER A 774 -29.41 32.76 31.71
C SER A 774 -29.08 31.49 30.95
N GLU A 775 -29.81 30.41 31.19
CA GLU A 775 -29.65 29.12 30.52
C GLU A 775 -31.02 28.55 30.17
N TYR A 776 -31.35 28.51 28.89
CA TYR A 776 -32.67 28.05 28.47
C TYR A 776 -32.69 27.36 27.11
N VAL A 777 -33.64 26.45 26.97
CA VAL A 777 -34.13 25.93 25.70
C VAL A 777 -35.49 26.56 25.43
N HIS A 778 -35.67 27.08 24.23
CA HIS A 778 -36.92 27.70 23.78
C HIS A 778 -37.31 27.15 22.42
N ILE A 779 -38.45 26.46 22.35
CA ILE A 779 -39.05 25.92 21.14
C ILE A 779 -40.40 26.61 20.94
N LYS A 780 -40.54 27.38 19.87
CA LYS A 780 -41.78 28.07 19.55
C LYS A 780 -41.87 28.36 18.06
N ASN A 781 -43.02 28.08 17.47
CA ASN A 781 -43.26 28.26 16.04
C ASN A 781 -42.20 27.51 15.21
N ASP A 782 -41.43 28.26 14.41
CA ASP A 782 -40.33 27.83 13.54
C ASP A 782 -38.94 28.05 14.17
N GLU A 783 -38.86 28.46 15.44
CA GLU A 783 -37.61 28.75 16.14
C GLU A 783 -37.32 27.74 17.24
N ILE A 784 -36.09 27.22 17.23
CA ILE A 784 -35.48 26.51 18.36
C ILE A 784 -34.21 27.26 18.76
N THR A 785 -34.16 27.78 19.98
CA THR A 785 -33.01 28.50 20.53
C THR A 785 -32.54 27.86 21.83
N LEU A 786 -31.25 27.55 21.90
CA LEU A 786 -30.54 27.18 23.12
C LEU A 786 -29.61 28.31 23.49
N TYR A 787 -29.81 28.90 24.66
CA TYR A 787 -29.00 30.01 25.17
C TYR A 787 -28.32 29.58 26.47
N GLY A 788 -27.07 29.97 26.66
CA GLY A 788 -26.34 29.68 27.89
C GLY A 788 -24.92 30.23 27.91
N THR A 789 -24.17 29.81 28.92
CA THR A 789 -22.73 30.07 29.01
C THR A 789 -21.93 28.84 28.61
N TYR A 790 -20.82 29.04 27.93
CA TYR A 790 -19.90 27.95 27.56
C TYR A 790 -18.46 28.37 27.87
N THR A 791 -17.78 27.56 28.67
CA THR A 791 -16.36 27.71 28.98
C THR A 791 -15.55 26.75 28.12
N ARG A 792 -14.50 27.27 27.48
CA ARG A 792 -13.60 26.46 26.65
C ARG A 792 -12.17 26.95 26.73
N ASP A 793 -11.26 26.03 26.49
CA ASP A 793 -9.85 26.31 26.24
C ASP A 793 -9.60 26.32 24.73
N TRP A 794 -9.02 27.41 24.22
CA TRP A 794 -8.68 27.53 22.81
C TRP A 794 -7.32 28.19 22.63
N ALA A 795 -6.38 27.48 21.99
CA ALA A 795 -5.00 27.92 21.81
C ALA A 795 -4.36 28.39 23.13
N SER A 796 -4.55 27.60 24.20
CA SER A 796 -4.05 27.87 25.57
C SER A 796 -4.65 29.09 26.26
N VAL A 797 -5.82 29.58 25.81
CA VAL A 797 -6.59 30.61 26.50
C VAL A 797 -7.94 30.05 26.92
N THR A 798 -8.23 30.09 28.22
CA THR A 798 -9.53 29.72 28.81
C THR A 798 -10.45 30.94 28.83
N GLU A 799 -11.63 30.83 28.21
CA GLU A 799 -12.65 31.88 28.26
C GLU A 799 -14.04 31.28 28.49
N THR A 800 -14.86 31.99 29.26
CA THR A 800 -16.31 31.73 29.41
C THR A 800 -17.06 32.78 28.61
N ASN A 801 -17.96 32.35 27.71
CA ASN A 801 -18.75 33.28 26.90
C ASN A 801 -20.24 33.01 26.92
N ASN A 802 -21.03 34.07 26.75
CA ASN A 802 -22.45 34.03 26.47
C ASN A 802 -22.70 33.64 25.01
N VAL A 803 -23.36 32.51 24.80
CA VAL A 803 -23.58 31.92 23.48
C VAL A 803 -25.04 31.57 23.25
N PHE A 804 -25.43 31.49 21.99
CA PHE A 804 -26.65 30.78 21.62
C PHE A 804 -26.48 29.98 20.34
N THR A 805 -27.24 28.89 20.26
CA THR A 805 -27.48 28.13 19.04
C THR A 805 -28.93 28.33 18.66
N ARG A 806 -29.18 28.76 17.42
CA ARG A 806 -30.53 28.98 16.90
C ARG A 806 -30.74 28.22 15.60
N LEU A 807 -31.86 27.52 15.49
CA LEU A 807 -32.42 27.01 14.25
C LEU A 807 -33.59 27.92 13.87
N LYS A 808 -33.49 28.61 12.73
CA LYS A 808 -34.51 29.52 12.23
C LYS A 808 -34.26 29.86 10.76
N ASP A 809 -35.30 30.19 10.00
CA ASP A 809 -35.18 30.72 8.62
C ASP A 809 -34.30 29.83 7.71
N GLY A 810 -34.40 28.50 7.86
CA GLY A 810 -33.64 27.53 7.07
C GLY A 810 -32.13 27.44 7.36
N HIS A 811 -31.63 28.12 8.40
CA HIS A 811 -30.23 28.06 8.79
C HIS A 811 -30.02 27.76 10.27
N ILE A 812 -28.82 27.28 10.59
CA ILE A 812 -28.35 27.11 11.97
C ILE A 812 -27.33 28.20 12.24
N ARG A 813 -27.50 28.93 13.35
CA ARG A 813 -26.56 29.98 13.77
C ARG A 813 -25.96 29.64 15.13
N PHE A 814 -24.65 29.59 15.18
CA PHE A 814 -23.86 29.59 16.41
C PHE A 814 -23.36 31.01 16.66
N ARG A 815 -23.81 31.62 17.76
CA ARG A 815 -23.47 33.00 18.13
C ARG A 815 -22.64 33.02 19.40
N ASN A 816 -21.55 33.79 19.40
CA ASN A 816 -20.86 34.22 20.61
C ASN A 816 -21.09 35.72 20.80
N ASN A 817 -21.99 36.10 21.70
CA ASN A 817 -22.40 37.48 21.90
C ASN A 817 -21.26 38.37 22.41
N ASP A 818 -20.42 37.83 23.30
CA ASP A 818 -19.33 38.60 23.90
C ASP A 818 -18.23 38.98 22.89
N LYS A 819 -18.02 38.15 21.86
CA LYS A 819 -16.99 38.37 20.83
C LYS A 819 -17.52 38.96 19.53
N ASP A 820 -18.82 39.24 19.45
CA ASP A 820 -19.51 39.67 18.24
C ASP A 820 -19.27 38.78 16.99
N ARG A 821 -19.20 37.45 17.18
CA ARG A 821 -18.97 36.48 16.11
C ARG A 821 -20.15 35.54 15.92
N SER A 822 -20.36 35.12 14.68
CA SER A 822 -21.37 34.12 14.30
C SER A 822 -20.78 33.13 13.30
N ILE A 823 -21.26 31.90 13.36
CA ILE A 823 -21.13 30.91 12.28
C ILE A 823 -22.54 30.54 11.84
N TYR A 824 -22.79 30.69 10.55
CA TYR A 824 -24.04 30.36 9.89
C TYR A 824 -23.83 29.09 9.07
N ILE A 825 -24.76 28.15 9.16
CA ILE A 825 -24.85 26.97 8.32
C ILE A 825 -26.18 27.06 7.56
N SER A 826 -26.12 27.20 6.24
CA SER A 826 -27.28 27.30 5.34
C SER A 826 -27.13 26.38 4.14
N ASP A 827 -28.10 26.42 3.22
CA ASP A 827 -28.07 25.72 1.93
C ASP A 827 -26.87 26.13 1.04
N LEU A 828 -26.37 27.35 1.21
CA LEU A 828 -25.17 27.86 0.53
C LEU A 828 -23.86 27.34 1.13
N GLY A 829 -23.88 26.96 2.43
CA GLY A 829 -22.75 26.36 3.15
C GLY A 829 -22.45 26.99 4.50
N ILE A 830 -21.17 27.03 4.88
CA ILE A 830 -20.73 27.48 6.21
C ILE A 830 -20.02 28.82 6.08
N SER A 831 -20.49 29.82 6.82
CA SER A 831 -19.94 31.16 6.72
C SER A 831 -19.94 31.90 8.05
N THR A 832 -18.97 32.79 8.21
CA THR A 832 -18.90 33.73 9.35
C THR A 832 -19.87 34.91 9.22
N PHE A 833 -20.54 35.03 8.07
CA PHE A 833 -21.54 36.04 7.75
C PHE A 833 -22.69 35.40 6.96
N LEU A 834 -23.94 35.82 7.17
CA LEU A 834 -25.13 35.10 6.70
C LEU A 834 -25.03 34.63 5.23
N ASP A 835 -24.58 35.52 4.33
CA ASP A 835 -24.50 35.25 2.88
C ASP A 835 -23.06 35.14 2.34
N GLY A 836 -22.07 34.84 3.19
CA GLY A 836 -20.70 34.61 2.72
C GLY A 836 -20.02 35.82 2.07
N SER A 837 -20.29 37.02 2.58
CA SER A 837 -19.79 38.32 2.11
C SER A 837 -18.29 38.29 1.73
N PRO A 838 -17.90 38.65 0.49
CA PRO A 838 -16.51 38.62 0.04
C PRO A 838 -15.65 39.73 0.68
N THR A 839 -16.24 40.65 1.44
CA THR A 839 -15.52 41.72 2.14
C THR A 839 -15.56 41.58 3.65
N GLU A 840 -16.66 41.03 4.20
CA GLU A 840 -16.87 40.97 5.65
C GLU A 840 -16.67 39.57 6.23
N ALA A 841 -16.90 38.50 5.45
CA ALA A 841 -16.71 37.15 5.93
C ALA A 841 -15.20 36.86 6.12
N SER A 842 -14.82 36.48 7.32
CA SER A 842 -13.46 36.03 7.63
C SER A 842 -13.15 34.68 6.97
N GLY A 843 -14.18 33.85 6.80
CA GLY A 843 -14.12 32.58 6.09
C GLY A 843 -15.50 32.14 5.64
N THR A 844 -15.54 31.56 4.43
CA THR A 844 -16.72 30.98 3.78
C THR A 844 -16.31 29.65 3.13
N ILE A 845 -17.04 28.60 3.45
CA ILE A 845 -17.03 27.31 2.76
C ILE A 845 -18.37 27.23 2.01
N GLN A 846 -18.33 27.49 0.71
CA GLN A 846 -19.50 27.53 -0.15
C GLN A 846 -19.67 26.19 -0.88
N PHE A 847 -20.80 25.53 -0.69
CA PHE A 847 -21.19 24.35 -1.45
C PHE A 847 -21.97 24.75 -2.70
N PHE A 848 -22.01 23.85 -3.68
CA PHE A 848 -22.71 24.05 -4.94
C PHE A 848 -22.28 25.30 -5.73
N ASP A 849 -21.03 25.72 -5.56
CA ASP A 849 -20.49 26.92 -6.21
C ASP A 849 -20.18 26.66 -7.68
N HIS A 850 -20.51 27.61 -8.55
CA HIS A 850 -20.28 27.56 -10.00
C HIS A 850 -19.14 28.49 -10.45
N LEU A 851 -18.39 29.07 -9.50
CA LEU A 851 -17.34 30.05 -9.80
C LEU A 851 -16.27 29.55 -10.77
N TYR A 852 -15.88 28.28 -10.67
CA TYR A 852 -14.83 27.67 -11.48
C TYR A 852 -15.36 26.75 -12.59
N ASP A 853 -16.66 26.42 -12.57
CA ASP A 853 -17.35 25.69 -13.64
C ASP A 853 -18.84 26.11 -13.72
N PRO A 854 -19.31 26.67 -14.85
CA PRO A 854 -20.69 27.14 -14.98
C PRO A 854 -21.73 26.00 -15.03
N ASN A 855 -21.33 24.77 -15.33
CA ASN A 855 -22.21 23.63 -15.51
C ASN A 855 -22.18 22.67 -14.31
N ILE A 856 -21.09 22.66 -13.54
CA ILE A 856 -20.87 21.71 -12.44
C ILE A 856 -20.77 22.46 -11.11
N ARG A 857 -21.40 21.89 -10.08
CA ARG A 857 -21.41 22.38 -8.71
C ARG A 857 -20.13 21.96 -7.99
N GLY A 858 -19.37 22.92 -7.49
CA GLY A 858 -18.12 22.72 -6.77
C GLY A 858 -18.14 23.13 -5.29
N LEU A 859 -16.98 22.99 -4.64
CA LEU A 859 -16.70 23.46 -3.29
C LEU A 859 -15.68 24.60 -3.36
N THR A 860 -16.02 25.76 -2.81
CA THR A 860 -15.11 26.90 -2.72
C THR A 860 -14.86 27.28 -1.27
N ILE A 861 -13.59 27.25 -0.86
CA ILE A 861 -13.14 27.80 0.42
C ILE A 861 -12.49 29.15 0.14
N ARG A 862 -13.01 30.22 0.73
CA ARG A 862 -12.48 31.57 0.55
C ARG A 862 -12.45 32.36 1.86
N SER A 863 -11.50 33.28 1.94
CA SER A 863 -11.52 34.39 2.89
C SER A 863 -11.89 35.66 2.12
N GLY A 864 -12.66 36.56 2.73
CA GLY A 864 -13.02 37.83 2.11
C GLY A 864 -11.82 38.77 2.01
N ALA A 865 -11.73 39.76 2.90
CA ALA A 865 -10.58 40.67 2.97
C ALA A 865 -9.33 40.07 3.65
N GLY A 866 -9.44 38.84 4.19
CA GLY A 866 -8.40 38.18 4.97
C GLY A 866 -7.51 37.22 4.17
N VAL A 867 -6.66 36.48 4.88
CA VAL A 867 -5.79 35.43 4.32
C VAL A 867 -6.38 34.06 4.62
N LEU A 868 -6.50 33.22 3.59
CA LEU A 868 -6.75 31.78 3.77
C LEU A 868 -5.42 31.05 4.00
N GLY A 869 -5.22 30.52 5.21
CA GLY A 869 -4.03 29.77 5.56
C GLY A 869 -4.30 28.27 5.69
N LEU A 870 -3.43 27.44 5.11
CA LEU A 870 -3.37 26.00 5.35
C LEU A 870 -2.04 25.70 6.06
N ARG A 871 -2.08 25.12 7.26
CA ARG A 871 -0.89 24.80 8.06
C ARG A 871 -1.06 23.45 8.76
N SER A 872 0.01 22.65 8.76
CA SER A 872 0.14 21.41 9.52
C SER A 872 1.36 21.54 10.43
N GLU A 873 1.22 21.33 11.74
CA GLU A 873 2.31 21.56 12.71
C GLU A 873 3.27 20.37 12.86
N GLY A 874 2.78 19.14 12.66
CA GLY A 874 3.56 17.92 12.89
C GLY A 874 3.67 17.00 11.67
N ASN A 875 3.20 17.42 10.50
CA ASN A 875 3.14 16.57 9.31
C ASN A 875 3.13 17.38 8.00
N LYS A 876 2.45 16.89 6.95
CA LYS A 876 2.37 17.49 5.61
C LYS A 876 0.97 18.00 5.24
N ILE A 877 0.90 18.88 4.25
CA ILE A 877 -0.31 19.26 3.51
C ILE A 877 -0.21 18.61 2.13
N VAL A 878 -1.30 17.97 1.67
CA VAL A 878 -1.37 17.31 0.35
C VAL A 878 -2.43 18.00 -0.50
N MET A 879 -2.07 18.33 -1.75
CA MET A 879 -2.98 18.83 -2.78
C MET A 879 -2.83 17.92 -4.00
N GLU A 880 -3.89 17.20 -4.36
CA GLU A 880 -3.89 16.18 -5.40
C GLU A 880 -5.25 16.18 -6.11
N ALA A 881 -5.25 16.00 -7.42
CA ALA A 881 -6.44 15.87 -8.26
C ALA A 881 -6.10 14.93 -9.43
N ASP A 882 -7.06 14.11 -9.87
CA ASP A 882 -6.87 13.19 -11.01
C ASP A 882 -6.61 13.93 -12.33
N ASP A 883 -7.20 15.11 -12.48
CA ASP A 883 -6.96 16.01 -13.62
C ASP A 883 -5.84 17.02 -13.30
N THR A 884 -6.18 18.19 -12.73
CA THR A 884 -5.22 19.30 -12.58
C THR A 884 -5.32 19.98 -11.21
N VAL A 885 -4.15 20.25 -10.61
CA VAL A 885 -4.02 21.14 -9.45
C VAL A 885 -3.58 22.53 -9.94
N ASN A 886 -4.51 23.49 -9.91
CA ASN A 886 -4.25 24.86 -10.34
C ASN A 886 -3.75 25.72 -9.15
N ILE A 887 -2.51 26.21 -9.24
CA ILE A 887 -1.95 27.23 -8.33
C ILE A 887 -1.78 28.51 -9.14
N GLY A 888 -2.64 29.50 -8.90
CA GLY A 888 -2.72 30.72 -9.69
C GLY A 888 -2.84 32.00 -8.85
N SER A 889 -2.43 33.12 -9.45
CA SER A 889 -2.66 34.47 -8.91
C SER A 889 -3.18 35.36 -10.01
N ASN A 890 -4.27 36.09 -9.75
CA ASN A 890 -4.95 36.89 -10.76
C ASN A 890 -4.23 38.21 -11.09
N LYS A 891 -3.37 38.71 -10.20
CA LYS A 891 -2.78 40.06 -10.33
C LYS A 891 -1.27 40.13 -10.03
N TYR A 892 -0.72 39.18 -9.28
CA TYR A 892 0.64 39.26 -8.75
C TYR A 892 1.37 37.93 -8.93
N SER A 893 2.64 37.87 -8.49
CA SER A 893 3.45 36.64 -8.56
C SER A 893 2.97 35.56 -7.59
N ILE A 894 3.37 34.32 -7.87
CA ILE A 894 3.22 33.17 -6.98
C ILE A 894 4.54 32.95 -6.24
N TYR A 895 4.50 32.69 -4.94
CA TYR A 895 5.68 32.43 -4.10
C TYR A 895 5.61 31.04 -3.47
N LEU A 896 6.72 30.32 -3.46
CA LEU A 896 6.91 29.06 -2.72
C LEU A 896 8.16 29.18 -1.83
N ARG A 897 8.04 28.88 -0.54
CA ARG A 897 9.10 29.12 0.46
C ARG A 897 9.59 27.82 1.13
N PRO A 898 10.55 27.09 0.53
CA PRO A 898 11.11 25.91 1.18
C PRO A 898 11.97 26.29 2.39
N PHE A 899 11.95 25.46 3.44
CA PHE A 899 12.83 25.56 4.61
C PHE A 899 12.87 26.94 5.29
N ALA A 900 11.76 27.68 5.27
CA ALA A 900 11.68 29.09 5.68
C ALA A 900 12.22 29.38 7.10
N ASN A 901 12.23 28.39 8.01
CA ASN A 901 12.67 28.54 9.39
C ASN A 901 13.92 27.71 9.76
N THR A 902 14.43 26.86 8.86
CA THR A 902 15.54 25.92 9.17
C THR A 902 16.82 26.22 8.39
N ARG A 903 16.75 27.12 7.41
CA ARG A 903 17.90 27.58 6.63
C ARG A 903 17.99 29.10 6.72
N SER A 904 19.22 29.61 6.78
CA SER A 904 19.48 31.04 6.81
C SER A 904 19.04 31.73 5.51
N GLY A 905 18.66 32.99 5.61
CA GLY A 905 18.24 33.82 4.47
C GLY A 905 16.79 33.58 4.05
N ILE A 906 16.31 34.45 3.14
CA ILE A 906 14.98 34.35 2.55
C ILE A 906 15.07 33.38 1.36
N ASN A 907 14.57 32.16 1.56
CA ASN A 907 14.61 31.09 0.56
C ASN A 907 13.27 31.00 -0.18
N GLU A 908 13.17 31.64 -1.35
CA GLU A 908 11.91 31.76 -2.07
C GLU A 908 12.06 31.41 -3.54
N PHE A 909 11.14 30.60 -4.06
CA PHE A 909 10.84 30.54 -5.47
C PHE A 909 9.74 31.54 -5.80
N GLN A 910 9.93 32.32 -6.87
CA GLN A 910 8.91 33.22 -7.42
C GLN A 910 8.63 32.90 -8.88
N PHE A 911 7.35 32.78 -9.20
CA PHE A 911 6.83 32.59 -10.54
C PHE A 911 6.05 33.84 -10.93
N TYR A 912 6.42 34.47 -12.05
CA TYR A 912 5.69 35.61 -12.56
C TYR A 912 5.89 35.78 -14.05
N VAL A 913 5.08 36.67 -14.64
CA VAL A 913 5.22 37.11 -16.01
C VAL A 913 5.86 38.48 -16.04
N LYS A 914 6.90 38.66 -16.88
CA LYS A 914 7.52 39.98 -17.08
C LYS A 914 6.55 40.81 -17.91
N ASP A 915 6.07 41.90 -17.34
CA ASP A 915 5.15 42.81 -18.03
C ASP A 915 5.84 43.42 -19.27
N ASN A 916 5.10 43.43 -20.37
CA ASN A 916 5.58 43.92 -21.66
C ASN A 916 4.41 44.44 -22.48
N THR A 917 4.63 45.48 -23.28
CA THR A 917 3.56 46.17 -24.02
C THR A 917 2.85 45.26 -25.03
N ASN A 918 3.54 44.25 -25.56
CA ASN A 918 2.99 43.29 -26.51
C ASN A 918 2.83 41.90 -25.85
N PRO A 919 1.62 41.29 -25.87
CA PRO A 919 1.36 39.99 -25.26
C PRO A 919 2.24 38.83 -25.74
N LYS A 920 2.87 38.97 -26.91
CA LYS A 920 3.83 38.00 -27.46
C LYS A 920 5.20 38.10 -26.78
N ASP A 921 5.57 39.28 -26.30
CA ASP A 921 6.84 39.57 -25.62
C ASP A 921 6.74 39.45 -24.09
N THR A 922 5.58 39.01 -23.58
CA THR A 922 5.35 38.68 -22.17
C THR A 922 6.00 37.32 -21.86
N ASP A 923 7.10 37.37 -21.12
CA ASP A 923 7.93 36.20 -20.82
C ASP A 923 7.62 35.62 -19.44
N GLY A 924 7.74 34.31 -19.30
CA GLY A 924 7.66 33.63 -18.01
C GLY A 924 9.01 33.69 -17.29
N VAL A 925 8.99 33.95 -15.98
CA VAL A 925 10.20 34.01 -15.16
C VAL A 925 10.04 33.11 -13.94
N LEU A 926 11.06 32.27 -13.71
CA LEU A 926 11.24 31.46 -12.50
C LEU A 926 12.51 31.92 -11.79
N LEU A 927 12.35 32.47 -10.59
CA LEU A 927 13.46 32.95 -9.76
C LEU A 927 13.58 32.13 -8.49
N PHE A 928 14.81 32.05 -7.95
CA PHE A 928 15.10 31.57 -6.61
C PHE A 928 16.05 32.54 -5.88
N GLY A 929 15.74 32.88 -4.63
CA GLY A 929 16.61 33.67 -3.76
C GLY A 929 15.84 34.59 -2.80
N GLU A 930 16.48 35.69 -2.41
CA GLU A 930 15.96 36.68 -1.45
C GLU A 930 15.06 37.70 -2.17
N LEU A 931 13.92 37.23 -2.69
CA LEU A 931 13.12 37.99 -3.66
C LEU A 931 12.16 38.98 -2.99
N SER A 932 11.64 38.63 -1.81
CA SER A 932 10.86 39.52 -0.95
C SER A 932 11.71 40.44 -0.07
N ASP A 933 13.04 40.25 -0.04
CA ASP A 933 13.95 41.20 0.59
C ASP A 933 13.98 42.51 -0.24
N PRO A 934 13.72 43.68 0.35
CA PRO A 934 13.82 44.96 -0.36
C PRO A 934 15.17 45.20 -1.03
N SER A 935 16.26 44.62 -0.50
CA SER A 935 17.62 44.77 -0.99
C SER A 935 17.95 43.85 -2.17
N ARG A 936 17.22 42.73 -2.33
CA ARG A 936 17.42 41.70 -3.38
C ARG A 936 18.90 41.45 -3.65
N VAL A 937 19.66 41.02 -2.64
CA VAL A 937 21.13 40.89 -2.77
C VAL A 937 21.52 39.58 -3.44
N ALA A 938 20.80 38.49 -3.16
CA ALA A 938 21.12 37.16 -3.67
C ALA A 938 19.96 36.52 -4.44
N GLY A 939 20.27 35.89 -5.58
CA GLY A 939 19.34 35.05 -6.32
C GLY A 939 19.70 34.89 -7.79
N ALA A 940 19.11 33.88 -8.40
CA ALA A 940 19.25 33.58 -9.83
C ALA A 940 17.92 33.04 -10.36
N GLY A 941 17.78 33.02 -11.68
CA GLY A 941 16.60 32.43 -12.27
C GLY A 941 16.74 32.12 -13.74
N ILE A 942 15.68 31.57 -14.28
CA ILE A 942 15.53 31.26 -15.69
C ILE A 942 14.34 32.01 -16.26
N ARG A 943 14.50 32.53 -17.46
CA ARG A 943 13.45 33.26 -18.18
C ARG A 943 13.13 32.54 -19.48
N PHE A 944 11.85 32.25 -19.67
CA PHE A 944 11.28 31.56 -20.81
C PHE A 944 10.69 32.59 -21.77
N ARG A 945 11.28 32.70 -22.96
CA ARG A 945 10.79 33.63 -23.97
C ARG A 945 9.56 33.06 -24.68
N LYS A 946 8.45 33.79 -24.68
CA LYS A 946 7.19 33.31 -25.26
C LYS A 946 7.19 33.31 -26.80
N GLN A 947 7.68 34.37 -27.42
CA GLN A 947 7.69 34.50 -28.89
C GLN A 947 8.91 33.83 -29.57
N GLY A 948 9.91 33.35 -28.84
CA GLY A 948 11.15 32.83 -29.44
C GLY A 948 11.96 33.89 -30.22
N VAL A 949 13.04 33.48 -30.89
CA VAL A 949 13.80 34.31 -31.85
C VAL A 949 13.68 33.75 -33.26
N ARG A 950 13.84 34.60 -34.28
CA ARG A 950 13.70 34.18 -35.68
C ARG A 950 14.79 33.16 -36.03
N GLY A 951 14.40 31.91 -36.27
CA GLY A 951 15.26 30.89 -36.86
C GLY A 951 15.57 31.19 -38.33
N PHE A 952 16.55 30.50 -38.90
CA PHE A 952 17.05 30.74 -40.25
C PHE A 952 15.90 30.72 -41.30
N GLU A 953 15.87 31.78 -42.12
CA GLU A 953 15.10 31.97 -43.36
C GLU A 953 13.56 32.11 -43.32
N ASN A 954 12.79 31.54 -42.38
CA ASN A 954 11.31 31.64 -42.39
C ASN A 954 10.69 32.28 -41.12
N VAL A 955 9.67 33.14 -41.29
CA VAL A 955 8.96 33.83 -40.18
C VAL A 955 8.10 32.87 -39.33
N SER A 956 7.82 31.67 -39.85
CA SER A 956 7.00 30.63 -39.22
C SER A 956 7.76 29.73 -38.24
N GLU A 957 9.08 29.88 -38.09
CA GLU A 957 9.91 29.04 -37.22
C GLU A 957 10.63 29.93 -36.20
N MET A 958 9.96 30.22 -35.08
CA MET A 958 10.57 30.93 -33.96
C MET A 958 11.22 29.92 -33.02
N GLU A 959 12.51 30.05 -32.78
CA GLU A 959 13.28 29.18 -31.88
C GLU A 959 12.96 29.53 -30.42
N PRO A 960 12.50 28.56 -29.61
CA PRO A 960 12.25 28.79 -28.18
C PRO A 960 13.57 29.03 -27.45
N LEU A 961 13.64 30.08 -26.63
CA LEU A 961 14.84 30.43 -25.87
C LEU A 961 14.61 30.46 -24.37
N VAL A 962 15.61 29.96 -23.64
CA VAL A 962 15.73 30.07 -22.18
C VAL A 962 16.98 30.86 -21.86
N TYR A 963 16.84 31.86 -20.99
CA TYR A 963 17.95 32.68 -20.52
C TYR A 963 18.25 32.40 -19.04
N ALA A 964 19.53 32.29 -18.69
CA ALA A 964 19.98 32.49 -17.32
C ALA A 964 19.84 33.98 -16.95
N THR A 965 19.34 34.26 -15.75
CA THR A 965 19.02 35.60 -15.28
C THR A 965 19.49 35.83 -13.84
N ASN A 966 19.72 37.09 -13.49
CA ASN A 966 19.83 37.57 -12.13
C ASN A 966 18.48 37.47 -11.39
N ASN A 967 18.46 37.90 -10.14
CA ASN A 967 17.26 37.95 -9.30
C ASN A 967 16.18 38.99 -9.70
N ASN A 968 16.34 39.69 -10.82
CA ASN A 968 15.32 40.56 -11.42
C ASN A 968 14.71 39.98 -12.71
N GLY A 969 15.17 38.80 -13.14
CA GLY A 969 14.73 38.16 -14.38
C GLY A 969 15.27 38.85 -15.64
N ASP A 970 16.42 39.52 -15.54
CA ASP A 970 17.00 40.25 -16.67
C ASP A 970 17.73 39.29 -17.64
N ILE A 971 17.43 39.41 -18.94
CA ILE A 971 17.92 38.49 -19.97
C ILE A 971 19.45 38.50 -20.05
N GLY A 972 20.07 37.32 -19.95
CA GLY A 972 21.50 37.13 -20.16
C GLY A 972 22.39 37.72 -19.06
N SER A 973 21.82 37.95 -17.87
CA SER A 973 22.54 38.46 -16.70
C SER A 973 22.97 37.36 -15.71
N GLY A 974 22.57 36.10 -15.96
CA GLY A 974 22.99 34.93 -15.17
C GLY A 974 24.02 34.07 -15.90
N SER A 975 24.49 33.02 -15.23
CA SER A 975 25.42 32.02 -15.78
C SER A 975 24.86 30.61 -15.61
N PHE A 976 25.11 29.72 -16.59
CA PHE A 976 24.83 28.30 -16.47
C PHE A 976 26.10 27.57 -16.01
N TYR A 977 25.97 26.74 -14.97
CA TYR A 977 27.02 25.83 -14.51
C TYR A 977 26.54 24.39 -14.69
N ALA A 978 27.21 23.62 -15.53
CA ALA A 978 26.83 22.25 -15.86
C ALA A 978 28.07 21.36 -16.00
N ASN A 979 27.94 20.08 -15.65
CA ASN A 979 28.99 19.08 -15.88
C ASN A 979 29.25 18.83 -17.38
N LYS A 980 28.18 18.81 -18.20
CA LYS A 980 28.24 18.62 -19.65
C LYS A 980 27.22 19.52 -20.35
N LEU A 981 27.59 20.06 -21.51
CA LEU A 981 26.72 20.78 -22.44
C LEU A 981 26.66 19.98 -23.76
N TYR A 982 25.47 19.56 -24.17
CA TYR A 982 25.24 18.80 -25.41
C TYR A 982 24.56 19.68 -26.45
N GLY A 983 24.96 19.56 -27.71
CA GLY A 983 24.39 20.31 -28.84
C GLY A 983 25.36 21.30 -29.47
N ASP A 984 24.84 22.05 -30.44
CA ASP A 984 25.61 23.03 -31.21
C ASP A 984 25.79 24.34 -30.44
N TRP A 985 26.95 24.99 -30.62
CA TRP A 985 27.24 26.29 -30.02
C TRP A 985 27.01 27.41 -31.04
N THR A 986 26.00 28.23 -30.78
CA THR A 986 25.67 29.40 -31.61
C THR A 986 25.98 30.69 -30.85
N THR A 987 26.67 31.63 -31.50
CA THR A 987 26.92 32.95 -30.93
C THR A 987 25.67 33.81 -31.01
N LYS A 988 25.38 34.59 -29.96
CA LYS A 988 24.38 35.67 -30.07
C LYS A 988 24.74 36.71 -31.14
N ASN A 989 26.04 37.03 -31.28
CA ASN A 989 26.53 38.08 -32.17
C ASN A 989 27.70 37.59 -33.06
N THR A 990 28.93 37.60 -32.52
CA THR A 990 30.15 37.49 -33.35
C THR A 990 31.07 36.35 -32.94
N ASN A 991 31.42 36.25 -31.65
CA ASN A 991 32.42 35.29 -31.15
C ASN A 991 31.82 34.40 -30.05
N VAL A 992 32.20 33.12 -30.04
CA VAL A 992 32.06 32.26 -28.85
C VAL A 992 33.35 32.40 -28.05
N TYR A 993 33.23 32.66 -26.75
CA TYR A 993 34.38 32.68 -25.83
C TYR A 993 34.37 31.43 -24.95
N ALA A 994 35.35 30.55 -25.13
CA ALA A 994 35.63 29.45 -24.21
C ALA A 994 36.67 29.93 -23.18
N MET A 995 36.23 30.23 -21.96
CA MET A 995 37.09 30.75 -20.90
C MET A 995 37.72 29.57 -20.13
N VAL A 996 39.05 29.50 -20.13
CA VAL A 996 39.84 28.56 -19.33
C VAL A 996 40.75 29.38 -18.42
N ASP A 997 40.84 28.99 -17.14
CA ASP A 997 41.69 29.67 -16.16
C ASP A 997 43.18 29.28 -16.38
N ASN A 998 43.82 28.56 -15.46
CA ASN A 998 45.24 28.18 -15.56
C ASN A 998 45.48 26.87 -16.35
N GLY A 999 44.70 26.59 -17.39
CA GLY A 999 44.72 25.32 -18.13
C GLY A 999 44.59 25.45 -19.64
N GLU A 1000 44.06 24.42 -20.29
CA GLU A 1000 43.85 24.36 -21.74
C GLU A 1000 42.45 23.87 -22.10
N LEU A 1001 41.95 24.26 -23.27
CA LEU A 1001 40.73 23.71 -23.85
C LEU A 1001 41.05 22.35 -24.51
N ARG A 1002 40.42 21.27 -24.04
CA ARG A 1002 40.66 19.90 -24.52
C ARG A 1002 39.48 19.37 -25.33
N VAL A 1003 39.74 18.86 -26.53
CA VAL A 1003 38.78 18.09 -27.34
C VAL A 1003 39.05 16.61 -27.10
N THR A 1004 38.14 15.93 -26.40
CA THR A 1004 38.26 14.51 -26.05
C THR A 1004 37.11 13.71 -26.61
N ASN A 1005 37.20 12.38 -26.52
CA ASN A 1005 36.02 11.54 -26.68
C ASN A 1005 35.04 11.70 -25.50
N LEU A 1006 33.90 11.00 -25.57
CA LEU A 1006 32.82 11.10 -24.58
C LEU A 1006 33.21 10.64 -23.17
N LYS A 1007 34.37 9.99 -22.99
CA LYS A 1007 34.90 9.63 -21.66
C LYS A 1007 35.45 10.84 -20.91
N GLY A 1008 35.76 11.95 -21.60
CA GLY A 1008 36.27 13.15 -20.96
C GLY A 1008 37.58 12.90 -20.21
N TYR A 1009 37.72 13.55 -19.05
CA TYR A 1009 38.77 13.22 -18.10
C TYR A 1009 38.47 11.89 -17.40
N ASN A 1010 39.41 10.95 -17.46
CA ASN A 1010 39.25 9.56 -17.05
C ASN A 1010 40.43 9.10 -16.16
N GLY A 1011 40.69 9.84 -15.07
CA GLY A 1011 41.77 9.51 -14.14
C GLY A 1011 43.16 9.80 -14.68
N GLY A 1012 43.30 10.84 -15.51
CA GLY A 1012 44.60 11.29 -16.04
C GLY A 1012 44.97 10.79 -17.44
N ASN A 1013 44.15 9.93 -18.07
CA ASN A 1013 44.45 9.35 -19.38
C ASN A 1013 43.45 9.75 -20.50
N PRO A 1014 43.15 11.05 -20.68
CA PRO A 1014 42.10 11.47 -21.60
C PRO A 1014 42.42 11.01 -23.03
N ILE A 1015 41.42 10.49 -23.71
CA ILE A 1015 41.54 10.17 -25.14
C ILE A 1015 41.12 11.42 -25.91
N TYR A 1016 42.11 12.08 -26.50
CA TYR A 1016 41.91 13.26 -27.34
C TYR A 1016 41.30 12.87 -28.70
N ASN A 1017 40.46 13.75 -29.24
CA ASN A 1017 39.79 13.59 -30.53
C ASN A 1017 40.21 14.69 -31.51
N ASP A 1018 39.90 14.48 -32.79
CA ASP A 1018 40.26 15.41 -33.86
C ASP A 1018 39.49 16.74 -33.78
N LEU A 1019 40.18 17.85 -34.04
CA LEU A 1019 39.58 19.17 -34.27
C LEU A 1019 39.51 19.44 -35.78
N ARG A 1020 38.29 19.58 -36.31
CA ARG A 1020 38.08 20.04 -37.69
C ARG A 1020 37.75 21.53 -37.70
N ALA A 1021 38.67 22.34 -38.20
CA ALA A 1021 38.47 23.77 -38.40
C ALA A 1021 38.89 24.18 -39.82
N ARG A 1022 38.29 25.25 -40.36
CA ARG A 1022 38.74 25.84 -41.63
C ARG A 1022 40.13 26.47 -41.48
N GLU A 1023 40.39 27.07 -40.32
CA GLU A 1023 41.63 27.78 -40.00
C GLU A 1023 41.85 27.79 -38.48
N ILE A 1024 43.11 27.69 -38.04
CA ILE A 1024 43.53 27.88 -36.63
C ILE A 1024 44.48 29.08 -36.60
N LYS A 1025 44.06 30.17 -35.95
CA LYS A 1025 44.88 31.38 -35.79
C LYS A 1025 45.50 31.39 -34.40
N THR A 1026 46.82 31.53 -34.33
CA THR A 1026 47.58 31.64 -33.08
C THR A 1026 48.32 32.97 -33.03
N THR A 1027 48.43 33.57 -31.84
CA THR A 1027 49.15 34.85 -31.63
C THR A 1027 50.52 34.66 -30.98
N HIS A 1028 50.87 33.42 -30.59
CA HIS A 1028 52.14 33.08 -29.97
C HIS A 1028 53.09 32.44 -30.97
N SER A 1029 54.41 32.59 -30.75
CA SER A 1029 55.50 31.96 -31.53
C SER A 1029 55.49 30.43 -31.58
N TYR A 1030 54.68 29.75 -30.76
CA TYR A 1030 54.56 28.29 -30.72
C TYR A 1030 53.11 27.91 -31.04
N ALA A 1031 52.88 27.42 -32.26
CA ALA A 1031 51.54 27.01 -32.73
C ALA A 1031 51.30 25.50 -32.62
N PHE A 1032 52.37 24.70 -32.71
CA PHE A 1032 52.32 23.23 -32.63
C PHE A 1032 53.47 22.75 -31.75
N SER A 1033 53.17 22.32 -30.53
CA SER A 1033 54.15 21.81 -29.57
C SER A 1033 53.69 20.47 -29.02
N ASN A 1034 54.60 19.50 -28.94
CA ASN A 1034 54.36 18.22 -28.29
C ASN A 1034 55.13 18.16 -26.97
N HIS A 1035 54.42 17.88 -25.87
CA HIS A 1035 54.99 17.83 -24.53
C HIS A 1035 55.53 16.45 -24.13
N SER A 1036 55.21 15.38 -24.87
CA SER A 1036 55.64 14.01 -24.53
C SER A 1036 57.05 13.64 -25.01
N GLY A 1037 57.75 14.56 -25.66
CA GLY A 1037 59.07 14.29 -26.27
C GLY A 1037 59.02 13.40 -27.51
N SER A 1038 57.82 13.06 -28.01
CA SER A 1038 57.66 12.32 -29.26
C SER A 1038 57.58 13.23 -30.49
N ASP A 1039 57.70 12.65 -31.68
CA ASP A 1039 57.67 13.40 -32.94
C ASP A 1039 56.32 14.08 -33.19
N VAL A 1040 56.35 15.25 -33.82
CA VAL A 1040 55.16 15.91 -34.37
C VAL A 1040 54.98 15.44 -35.82
N TYR A 1041 53.85 14.78 -36.09
CA TYR A 1041 53.51 14.33 -37.44
C TYR A 1041 52.58 15.34 -38.12
N PHE A 1042 52.95 15.81 -39.31
CA PHE A 1042 52.08 16.57 -40.19
C PHE A 1042 51.53 15.63 -41.28
N GLY A 1043 50.24 15.33 -41.23
CA GLY A 1043 49.56 14.59 -42.29
C GLY A 1043 49.44 15.45 -43.54
N VAL A 1044 50.22 15.13 -44.57
CA VAL A 1044 50.15 15.78 -45.88
C VAL A 1044 49.23 14.97 -46.76
N GLY A 1045 48.31 15.61 -47.49
CA GLY A 1045 47.53 14.92 -48.53
C GLY A 1045 48.43 14.36 -49.64
N TYR A 1046 47.85 13.82 -50.71
CA TYR A 1046 48.59 13.18 -51.83
C TYR A 1046 49.52 14.11 -52.65
N ARG A 1047 49.88 15.29 -52.15
CA ARG A 1047 50.75 16.28 -52.81
C ARG A 1047 51.93 16.62 -51.91
N GLU A 1048 51.95 17.80 -51.31
CA GLU A 1048 53.13 18.34 -50.63
C GLU A 1048 52.76 19.24 -49.45
N LEU A 1049 53.69 19.34 -48.48
CA LEU A 1049 53.62 20.30 -47.38
C LEU A 1049 54.21 21.63 -47.85
N ARG A 1050 53.38 22.68 -47.91
CA ARG A 1050 53.83 24.03 -48.30
C ARG A 1050 53.96 24.92 -47.07
N ILE A 1051 55.16 25.44 -46.83
CA ILE A 1051 55.41 26.47 -45.81
C ILE A 1051 55.44 27.84 -46.49
N THR A 1052 54.45 28.69 -46.18
CA THR A 1052 54.24 29.99 -46.84
C THR A 1052 54.09 31.13 -45.83
N ALA A 1053 54.21 32.38 -46.28
CA ALA A 1053 53.86 33.57 -45.50
C ALA A 1053 52.35 33.61 -45.16
N ASN A 1054 51.95 34.50 -44.24
CA ASN A 1054 50.56 34.67 -43.75
C ASN A 1054 49.51 34.99 -44.83
N ASN A 1055 49.94 35.28 -46.07
CA ASN A 1055 49.06 35.55 -47.20
C ASN A 1055 48.59 34.28 -47.92
N PHE A 1056 49.05 33.09 -47.50
CA PHE A 1056 48.67 31.78 -48.06
C PHE A 1056 48.78 31.74 -49.60
N TRP A 1057 47.89 30.99 -50.26
CA TRP A 1057 47.73 31.01 -51.70
C TRP A 1057 47.11 32.33 -52.17
N ASN A 1058 47.93 33.17 -52.80
CA ASN A 1058 47.62 34.51 -53.27
C ASN A 1058 47.42 34.55 -54.80
N GLY A 1059 46.57 33.68 -55.35
CA GLY A 1059 46.25 33.69 -56.77
C GLY A 1059 47.35 33.19 -57.71
N GLY A 1060 48.19 32.25 -57.24
CA GLY A 1060 49.22 31.60 -58.04
C GLY A 1060 50.66 32.03 -57.79
N THR A 1061 50.91 32.95 -56.84
CA THR A 1061 52.26 33.46 -56.53
C THR A 1061 52.67 33.29 -55.07
N PRO A 1062 52.55 32.08 -54.49
CA PRO A 1062 52.75 31.87 -53.05
C PRO A 1062 54.16 32.27 -52.63
N GLN A 1063 54.27 32.97 -51.51
CA GLN A 1063 55.55 33.30 -50.90
C GLN A 1063 55.98 32.19 -49.94
N TYR A 1064 56.89 31.32 -50.39
CA TYR A 1064 57.46 30.25 -49.57
C TYR A 1064 58.45 30.80 -48.53
N GLN A 1065 58.64 30.06 -47.44
CA GLN A 1065 59.52 30.42 -46.32
C GLN A 1065 60.63 29.40 -46.10
N ASP A 1066 61.77 29.87 -45.58
CA ASP A 1066 62.92 29.03 -45.28
C ASP A 1066 62.64 28.05 -44.13
N ILE A 1067 63.14 26.81 -44.24
CA ILE A 1067 63.08 25.79 -43.20
C ILE A 1067 64.48 25.58 -42.62
N ARG A 1068 64.62 25.74 -41.31
CA ARG A 1068 65.86 25.42 -40.58
C ARG A 1068 65.70 24.12 -39.81
N PHE A 1069 66.57 23.14 -40.07
CA PHE A 1069 66.60 21.85 -39.39
C PHE A 1069 68.03 21.54 -38.92
N LYS A 1070 68.16 20.62 -37.94
CA LYS A 1070 69.48 20.22 -37.39
C LYS A 1070 70.22 19.30 -38.36
N ASN A 1071 69.66 18.13 -38.63
CA ASN A 1071 70.18 17.13 -39.56
C ASN A 1071 69.04 16.65 -40.46
N TRP A 1072 69.37 16.24 -41.68
CA TRP A 1072 68.45 15.54 -42.58
C TRP A 1072 68.87 14.06 -42.69
N THR A 1073 67.89 13.16 -42.61
CA THR A 1073 68.11 11.71 -42.70
C THR A 1073 67.16 11.14 -43.75
N ALA A 1074 67.72 10.70 -44.88
CA ALA A 1074 66.95 10.07 -45.96
C ALA A 1074 66.73 8.57 -45.68
N MET A 1075 65.63 8.01 -46.18
CA MET A 1075 65.33 6.58 -46.09
C MET A 1075 66.25 5.78 -47.02
N SER A 1076 67.32 5.15 -46.48
CA SER A 1076 68.29 4.40 -47.30
C SER A 1076 68.47 2.91 -46.91
N HIS A 1077 67.62 2.37 -46.03
CA HIS A 1077 67.68 0.96 -45.63
C HIS A 1077 67.13 0.03 -46.73
N GLU A 1078 67.68 -1.18 -46.89
CA GLU A 1078 67.29 -2.15 -47.94
C GLU A 1078 65.78 -2.46 -47.94
N LYS A 1079 65.15 -2.54 -46.77
CA LYS A 1079 63.69 -2.74 -46.61
C LYS A 1079 62.80 -1.72 -47.34
N TYR A 1080 63.33 -0.55 -47.70
CA TYR A 1080 62.62 0.47 -48.46
C TYR A 1080 62.98 0.48 -49.95
N LYS A 1081 63.82 -0.46 -50.40
CA LYS A 1081 64.35 -0.54 -51.76
C LYS A 1081 64.06 -1.93 -52.35
N TYR A 1082 63.95 -2.01 -53.67
CA TYR A 1082 63.79 -3.26 -54.41
C TYR A 1082 64.73 -3.25 -55.62
N ASP A 1083 65.04 -4.41 -56.19
CA ASP A 1083 65.97 -4.59 -57.33
C ASP A 1083 67.33 -3.92 -57.14
N ILE A 1084 67.96 -4.16 -55.97
CA ILE A 1084 69.27 -3.58 -55.63
C ILE A 1084 70.37 -4.25 -56.45
N ALA A 1085 70.94 -3.51 -57.41
CA ALA A 1085 72.09 -3.93 -58.22
C ALA A 1085 73.28 -2.97 -58.01
N GLU A 1086 74.49 -3.45 -58.30
CA GLU A 1086 75.68 -2.60 -58.28
C GLU A 1086 75.60 -1.54 -59.40
N TRP A 1087 75.97 -0.31 -59.07
CA TRP A 1087 75.94 0.79 -60.02
C TRP A 1087 77.22 0.82 -60.87
N ASP A 1088 77.20 0.01 -61.94
CA ASP A 1088 78.24 -0.10 -62.96
C ASP A 1088 77.96 0.85 -64.14
N TYR A 1089 78.03 2.14 -63.87
CA TYR A 1089 77.83 3.21 -64.85
C TYR A 1089 78.91 4.28 -64.64
N ASN A 1090 79.57 4.72 -65.73
CA ASN A 1090 80.64 5.71 -65.68
C ASN A 1090 80.06 7.13 -65.66
N VAL A 1091 80.00 7.71 -64.45
CA VAL A 1091 79.43 9.03 -64.21
C VAL A 1091 80.35 10.15 -64.73
N LEU A 1092 81.68 9.97 -64.68
CA LEU A 1092 82.61 11.00 -65.14
C LEU A 1092 82.48 11.32 -66.63
N ASP A 1093 82.21 10.32 -67.46
CA ASP A 1093 81.98 10.53 -68.88
C ASP A 1093 80.69 11.32 -69.14
N VAL A 1094 79.67 11.13 -68.30
CA VAL A 1094 78.44 11.94 -68.35
C VAL A 1094 78.70 13.36 -67.90
N TYR A 1095 79.47 13.56 -66.83
CA TYR A 1095 79.83 14.91 -66.38
C TYR A 1095 80.64 15.65 -67.44
N LYS A 1096 81.54 14.95 -68.14
CA LYS A 1096 82.36 15.52 -69.20
C LYS A 1096 81.57 15.88 -70.45
N ASN A 1097 80.63 15.03 -70.86
CA ASN A 1097 80.00 15.12 -72.19
C ASN A 1097 78.54 15.59 -72.15
N GLY A 1098 77.87 15.54 -70.99
CA GLY A 1098 76.41 15.69 -70.87
C GLY A 1098 75.92 16.67 -69.80
N LEU A 1099 76.77 17.09 -68.84
CA LEU A 1099 76.39 18.03 -67.78
C LEU A 1099 76.77 19.49 -68.12
N GLN A 1100 75.81 20.41 -68.00
CA GLN A 1100 75.99 21.85 -68.14
C GLN A 1100 75.43 22.56 -66.91
N LEU A 1101 76.29 23.33 -66.24
CA LEU A 1101 75.90 24.21 -65.14
C LEU A 1101 75.71 25.64 -65.65
N HIS A 1102 74.77 26.34 -65.05
CA HIS A 1102 74.41 27.71 -65.37
C HIS A 1102 74.61 28.62 -64.15
N SER A 1103 74.96 29.87 -64.41
CA SER A 1103 74.82 30.96 -63.45
C SER A 1103 73.49 31.68 -63.69
N TYR A 1104 72.73 31.98 -62.64
CA TYR A 1104 71.40 32.58 -62.74
C TYR A 1104 71.07 33.47 -61.53
N LYS A 1105 70.07 34.34 -61.68
CA LYS A 1105 69.48 35.12 -60.57
C LYS A 1105 68.06 34.63 -60.33
N VAL A 1106 67.60 34.66 -59.08
CA VAL A 1106 66.25 34.18 -58.72
C VAL A 1106 65.26 35.34 -58.78
N ASN A 1107 64.07 35.11 -59.35
CA ASN A 1107 63.05 36.14 -59.55
C ASN A 1107 62.58 36.81 -58.25
N SER A 1108 62.57 36.09 -57.12
CA SER A 1108 62.23 36.65 -55.80
C SER A 1108 63.21 37.71 -55.31
N GLU A 1109 64.46 37.70 -55.81
CA GLU A 1109 65.49 38.69 -55.46
C GLU A 1109 65.52 39.86 -56.46
N ALA A 1110 64.73 39.83 -57.54
CA ALA A 1110 64.81 40.80 -58.65
C ALA A 1110 64.44 42.24 -58.24
N SER A 1111 63.63 42.40 -57.19
CA SER A 1111 63.25 43.70 -56.59
C SER A 1111 64.14 44.12 -55.42
N THR A 1112 65.17 43.34 -55.09
CA THR A 1112 66.06 43.60 -53.94
C THR A 1112 67.42 44.09 -54.42
N ASP A 1113 68.07 44.95 -53.63
CA ASP A 1113 69.45 45.40 -53.90
C ASP A 1113 70.50 44.28 -53.70
N TYR A 1114 70.05 43.10 -53.25
CA TYR A 1114 70.86 41.93 -52.90
C TYR A 1114 70.65 40.75 -53.87
N ALA A 1115 70.32 41.01 -55.15
CA ALA A 1115 70.17 39.96 -56.16
C ALA A 1115 71.50 39.23 -56.44
N ARG A 1116 71.63 38.01 -55.92
CA ARG A 1116 72.86 37.21 -55.99
C ARG A 1116 72.92 36.40 -57.28
N ILE A 1117 74.14 36.12 -57.73
CA ILE A 1117 74.38 35.13 -58.79
C ILE A 1117 74.46 33.76 -58.11
N HIS A 1118 73.47 32.94 -58.40
CA HIS A 1118 73.39 31.53 -58.02
C HIS A 1118 74.00 30.68 -59.14
N HIS A 1119 74.43 29.46 -58.81
CA HIS A 1119 75.00 28.51 -59.77
C HIS A 1119 74.33 27.15 -59.61
N GLY A 1120 74.03 26.48 -60.71
CA GLY A 1120 73.44 25.15 -60.69
C GLY A 1120 72.82 24.74 -62.01
N ILE A 1121 72.07 23.65 -62.00
CA ILE A 1121 71.25 23.24 -63.14
C ILE A 1121 70.02 24.15 -63.25
N VAL A 1122 69.47 24.26 -64.46
CA VAL A 1122 68.25 25.04 -64.74
C VAL A 1122 67.31 24.15 -65.52
N LEU A 1123 66.13 23.89 -64.94
CA LEU A 1123 65.07 23.15 -65.60
C LEU A 1123 64.37 24.08 -66.58
N ARG A 1124 64.27 23.65 -67.85
CA ARG A 1124 63.58 24.41 -68.90
C ARG A 1124 62.19 23.84 -69.16
N GLU A 1125 61.29 24.67 -69.70
CA GLU A 1125 59.96 24.22 -70.15
C GLU A 1125 60.05 23.09 -71.18
N ASN A 1126 61.02 23.16 -72.08
CA ASN A 1126 61.34 22.06 -72.99
C ASN A 1126 62.47 21.19 -72.40
N SER A 1127 62.10 20.08 -71.76
CA SER A 1127 63.02 19.16 -71.08
C SER A 1127 64.10 18.55 -71.98
N ASN A 1128 63.89 18.49 -73.30
CA ASN A 1128 64.91 18.01 -74.25
C ASN A 1128 66.14 18.93 -74.33
N LEU A 1129 66.02 20.16 -73.83
CA LEU A 1129 67.11 21.13 -73.74
C LEU A 1129 67.87 21.04 -72.43
N ASP A 1130 67.42 20.23 -71.46
CA ASP A 1130 68.15 20.01 -70.22
C ASP A 1130 69.46 19.26 -70.52
N LYS A 1131 70.55 19.74 -69.91
CA LYS A 1131 71.89 19.20 -70.07
C LYS A 1131 72.39 18.74 -68.72
N PHE A 1132 71.70 17.76 -68.14
CA PHE A 1132 72.05 17.08 -66.90
C PHE A 1132 71.33 15.71 -66.89
N PRO A 1133 71.74 14.75 -66.04
CA PRO A 1133 71.09 13.44 -65.96
C PRO A 1133 69.58 13.53 -65.73
N VAL A 1134 68.77 12.73 -66.44
CA VAL A 1134 67.31 12.81 -66.36
C VAL A 1134 66.80 12.47 -64.97
N GLU A 1135 67.54 11.62 -64.25
CA GLU A 1135 67.31 11.20 -62.87
C GLU A 1135 67.31 12.39 -61.89
N TRP A 1136 67.97 13.49 -62.24
CA TRP A 1136 68.01 14.68 -61.39
C TRP A 1136 66.74 15.53 -61.48
N ARG A 1137 65.87 15.32 -62.48
CA ARG A 1137 64.64 16.11 -62.66
C ARG A 1137 63.51 15.54 -61.79
N ASN A 1138 62.89 16.39 -60.96
CA ASN A 1138 61.72 16.03 -60.17
C ASN A 1138 60.65 17.14 -60.22
N GLY A 1139 59.67 17.00 -61.11
CA GLY A 1139 58.65 18.03 -61.35
C GLY A 1139 59.27 19.34 -61.85
N ASP A 1140 58.96 20.43 -61.14
CA ASP A 1140 59.54 21.77 -61.33
C ASP A 1140 60.83 22.00 -60.51
N GLY A 1141 61.29 20.98 -59.79
CA GLY A 1141 62.51 20.99 -58.97
C GLY A 1141 63.49 19.90 -59.38
N PHE A 1142 64.51 19.70 -58.55
CA PHE A 1142 65.53 18.66 -58.77
C PHE A 1142 65.60 17.68 -57.60
N ASP A 1143 66.04 16.45 -57.87
CA ASP A 1143 66.31 15.46 -56.83
C ASP A 1143 67.72 15.69 -56.24
N GLY A 1144 67.76 16.21 -55.02
CA GLY A 1144 69.02 16.48 -54.32
C GLY A 1144 69.80 15.21 -53.93
N ASN A 1145 69.13 14.07 -53.71
CA ASN A 1145 69.81 12.81 -53.40
C ASN A 1145 70.57 12.31 -54.61
N GLU A 1146 69.93 12.32 -55.78
CA GLU A 1146 70.56 11.88 -57.02
C GLU A 1146 71.81 12.72 -57.32
N ILE A 1147 71.72 14.05 -57.23
CA ILE A 1147 72.89 14.92 -57.40
C ILE A 1147 74.02 14.53 -56.43
N MET A 1148 73.70 14.29 -55.16
CA MET A 1148 74.70 13.96 -54.14
C MET A 1148 75.39 12.61 -54.41
N PHE A 1149 74.64 11.55 -54.72
CA PHE A 1149 75.21 10.22 -54.95
C PHE A 1149 75.95 10.12 -56.29
N TRP A 1150 75.48 10.83 -57.32
CA TRP A 1150 76.22 10.97 -58.57
C TRP A 1150 77.57 11.66 -58.36
N ASN A 1151 77.61 12.76 -57.58
CA ASN A 1151 78.87 13.41 -57.25
C ASN A 1151 79.80 12.47 -56.45
N THR A 1152 79.24 11.66 -55.55
CA THR A 1152 80.00 10.67 -54.78
C THR A 1152 80.63 9.60 -55.68
N LYS A 1153 79.85 9.08 -56.65
CA LYS A 1153 80.35 8.11 -57.65
C LYS A 1153 81.41 8.73 -58.57
N ALA A 1154 81.21 9.97 -59.02
CA ALA A 1154 82.21 10.69 -59.81
C ALA A 1154 83.54 10.84 -59.05
N ILE A 1155 83.49 11.15 -57.76
CA ILE A 1155 84.68 11.21 -56.90
C ILE A 1155 85.34 9.83 -56.78
N GLN A 1156 84.56 8.76 -56.58
CA GLN A 1156 85.07 7.40 -56.53
C GLN A 1156 85.82 7.02 -57.82
N GLU A 1157 85.24 7.31 -58.98
CA GLU A 1157 85.86 7.05 -60.28
C GLU A 1157 87.13 7.89 -60.51
N LEU A 1158 87.17 9.13 -60.01
CA LEU A 1158 88.37 9.97 -60.09
C LEU A 1158 89.51 9.38 -59.27
N VAL A 1159 89.24 8.84 -58.09
CA VAL A 1159 90.23 8.18 -57.23
C VAL A 1159 90.84 6.98 -57.96
N PHE A 1160 90.01 6.11 -58.56
CA PHE A 1160 90.50 4.96 -59.32
C PHE A 1160 91.37 5.37 -60.53
N LYS A 1161 90.95 6.40 -61.29
CA LYS A 1161 91.76 6.92 -62.41
C LYS A 1161 93.09 7.53 -61.94
N LEU A 1162 93.11 8.19 -60.79
CA LEU A 1162 94.32 8.75 -60.20
C LEU A 1162 95.30 7.63 -59.79
N GLU A 1163 94.81 6.56 -59.19
CA GLU A 1163 95.62 5.37 -58.85
C GLU A 1163 96.19 4.71 -60.12
N GLU A 1164 95.38 4.53 -61.16
CA GLU A 1164 95.84 3.99 -62.45
C GLU A 1164 96.90 4.90 -63.11
N GLN A 1165 96.72 6.22 -63.02
CA GLN A 1165 97.72 7.18 -63.49
C GLN A 1165 99.01 7.11 -62.69
N ASN A 1166 98.93 7.01 -61.36
CA ASN A 1166 100.10 6.88 -60.50
C ASN A 1166 100.85 5.56 -60.76
N GLU A 1167 100.15 4.43 -61.00
CA GLU A 1167 100.78 3.18 -61.41
C GLU A 1167 101.49 3.30 -62.76
N LYS A 1168 100.87 3.99 -63.74
CA LYS A 1168 101.52 4.27 -65.03
C LYS A 1168 102.73 5.18 -64.89
N ILE A 1169 102.66 6.19 -64.02
CA ILE A 1169 103.80 7.06 -63.70
C ILE A 1169 104.92 6.25 -63.06
N ASN A 1170 104.62 5.42 -62.05
CA ASN A 1170 105.61 4.55 -61.40
C ASN A 1170 106.29 3.59 -62.40
N LYS A 1171 105.52 2.98 -63.33
CA LYS A 1171 106.08 2.14 -64.40
C LYS A 1171 106.94 2.93 -65.39
N LEU A 1172 106.57 4.17 -65.72
CA LEU A 1172 107.37 5.05 -66.57
C LEU A 1172 108.65 5.51 -65.85
N GLU A 1173 108.61 5.74 -64.54
CA GLU A 1173 109.77 6.03 -63.70
C GLU A 1173 110.73 4.83 -63.60
N GLU A 1174 110.22 3.60 -63.49
CA GLU A 1174 111.03 2.38 -63.59
C GLU A 1174 111.72 2.25 -64.96
N GLN A 1175 111.01 2.50 -66.06
CA GLN A 1175 111.58 2.47 -67.42
C GLN A 1175 112.60 3.58 -67.67
N LEU A 1176 112.44 4.76 -67.05
CA LEU A 1176 113.38 5.88 -67.16
C LEU A 1176 114.67 5.61 -66.38
N ASN A 1177 114.58 4.94 -65.23
CA ASN A 1177 115.73 4.52 -64.42
C ASN A 1177 116.56 3.42 -65.10
N GLU A 1178 115.96 2.55 -65.93
CA GLU A 1178 116.70 1.57 -66.73
C GLU A 1178 117.48 2.20 -67.91
N GLN A 1179 117.03 3.34 -68.45
CA GLN A 1179 117.75 4.06 -69.53
C GLN A 1179 118.93 4.93 -69.05
N THR A 1180 119.08 5.18 -67.75
CA THR A 1180 120.20 5.95 -67.19
C THR A 1180 121.37 5.08 -66.71
N ALA A 1181 121.24 3.75 -66.78
CA ALA A 1181 122.27 2.76 -66.38
C ALA A 1181 122.95 2.03 -67.56
N SER A 1182 122.72 2.46 -68.80
CA SER A 1182 123.46 2.09 -70.03
C SER A 1182 123.87 3.34 -70.78
#